data_AF-A0A9P0C270-F1
#
_entry.id   AF-A0A9P0C270-F1
#
_cell.length_a   1.000
_cell.length_b   1.000
_cell.length_c   1.000
_cell.angle_alpha   90.00
_cell.angle_beta   90.00
_cell.angle_gamma   90.00
#
_symmetry.space_group_name_H-M   'P 1'
#
loop_
_entity.id
_entity.type
_entity.pdbx_description
1 polymer ?
#
loop_
_entity_poly.entity_id
_entity_poly.type
_entity_poly.pdbx_seq_one_letter_code
_entity_poly.pdbx_strand_id
1 'polypeptide(L)'
;MEILSSVSNAARAPVCHAVLVSAMVGVGVAEGGGGGGGPGDGYYGEYYPPEQYYVPQEMCPHPAQHPQHAHMCTVLPEYGAMSVVTSGTMMPPMMPPVLDENMRHYLVHAQHPHHAAHHQPPPHHQPHHQPPPHHQPPHHYAPTNGTGGPQHYYGTGYPTHFHHIPQHHMQHSPPPPAVYQKDERTQRQYSKLKQKLERKQTNRNNGIAHLNAEANSGASTPSLSPRKELNGRAGSSSGVSGGSSGGGSSAPSTSSSSGPSPAGGGTTSSGAWSEEGEASSAETSVQGDAPSAPVSVQDEQEKAEEARLQAILDNYALKRTIQVNEVTPTSALVLWNAPLHEDVVVPEGERVYDLLLADNTGRFKAIYSGHSLTLRVRDLKPGTEYSVCLRVHNGNLLSKPSSATTFLAPATRPFAMQAPRVTQRTRTSLLLRWPAASDNGARLLYYVLEMDDGEGFTEITRPRTRQHTVNNLRPQTRYRFRIAAVNELGRGDWSEETVAWTTGSPPPAPAPPSLSTATNESLLLGWERRADEEFTLQMDDAARGHGFLPVYSGSDRSYMCTGLHRATDYRFRLRCETVDGQGPWSVEVTYRTLPERPGPPSRPTSRGRIHSRAFRLRWDPPTDDGGAIVDCYTLELDAGEGYKPAYRGSEREAHCDRLLPGTPYKARVRCSNEAGTSEWSAAETVTTEAAAPAACAAPLPAAEPRATLQALRWCAPECTGGAPLTEYRVDVTDAAGLTRLAYQGLDCECVVRELTPGCEYSATVTAYNKVGAGPTSPALTFTTAAAPPDAPDTPSAEVQGPRTARLEWSPPRENGAPVLDYRLEMSATNVDDAFSEIYRGIETSYEISRLVPFSPYFFRVCATNAAGRSAWSGVRDVLTPRAPPAAPAGLRSDATPDSLRLHWRAPNCHGADVLRYRVEVGDAAFDTDGPAPERLVQGLAPDTVYRVRVAALNELGLGEWSEEARAATRPPPPAPPALRCVQAAHNYLRLEWPVAGGEGAQYCVEMRSLDARDFRPVYRGSARSCKVKKLREATSYAFRIRVSDERGGRGPWSEPLDAATIAAPPPAPRAPALQLPGPRCALAAWDAVDDAEYVLQCARAKDVVYKQVYAGSETQFVLEELEAGAEYLVRVCAVRSGLAGAWSAAARLLVPAGAAAACGGRGRRARCSRATWRC
;
A
#
# COMPACT_ATOMS: atom_id res chain seq x y z
N MET A 1 44.20 -53.58 -18.90
CA MET A 1 43.87 -54.35 -17.67
C MET A 1 42.93 -53.50 -16.83
N GLU A 2 41.74 -53.97 -16.44
CA GLU A 2 41.03 -55.16 -16.93
C GLU A 2 39.52 -55.07 -16.67
N ILE A 3 38.72 -55.18 -17.73
CA ILE A 3 37.41 -55.88 -17.83
C ILE A 3 36.34 -55.51 -16.76
N LEU A 4 35.41 -54.56 -17.04
CA LEU A 4 34.07 -54.74 -17.70
C LEU A 4 32.99 -55.35 -16.76
N SER A 5 31.68 -55.04 -16.80
CA SER A 5 30.81 -54.17 -17.64
C SER A 5 29.38 -54.11 -17.04
N SER A 6 28.48 -53.14 -17.24
CA SER A 6 28.57 -51.77 -17.82
C SER A 6 27.22 -51.00 -17.68
N VAL A 7 27.28 -49.68 -17.47
CA VAL A 7 26.34 -48.63 -17.96
C VAL A 7 24.83 -48.70 -17.57
N SER A 8 24.51 -47.99 -16.48
CA SER A 8 23.46 -46.95 -16.29
C SER A 8 21.95 -47.16 -16.58
N ASN A 9 21.15 -46.73 -15.59
CA ASN A 9 20.04 -45.76 -15.68
C ASN A 9 18.74 -46.06 -16.48
N ALA A 10 17.67 -46.36 -15.73
CA ALA A 10 16.66 -45.37 -15.28
C ALA A 10 15.17 -45.61 -15.61
N ALA A 11 14.36 -45.26 -14.60
CA ALA A 11 12.96 -44.78 -14.65
C ALA A 11 11.78 -45.75 -14.86
N ARG A 12 10.74 -45.48 -14.05
CA ARG A 12 9.30 -45.80 -14.20
C ARG A 12 8.84 -47.28 -14.09
N ALA A 13 8.14 -47.56 -12.99
CA ALA A 13 7.02 -48.51 -12.96
C ALA A 13 5.86 -48.03 -13.87
N PRO A 14 4.93 -48.91 -14.29
CA PRO A 14 3.76 -49.27 -13.47
C PRO A 14 3.57 -50.81 -13.36
N VAL A 15 2.49 -51.45 -12.87
CA VAL A 15 1.06 -51.41 -13.28
C VAL A 15 0.15 -52.17 -12.27
N CYS A 16 -1.10 -51.70 -12.15
CA CYS A 16 -2.29 -52.37 -11.58
C CYS A 16 -2.41 -52.59 -10.05
N HIS A 17 -3.62 -52.72 -9.47
CA HIS A 17 -4.97 -52.77 -10.10
C HIS A 17 -6.08 -52.11 -9.25
N ALA A 18 -7.00 -51.40 -9.92
CA ALA A 18 -8.39 -51.09 -9.52
C ALA A 18 -8.62 -50.20 -8.26
N VAL A 19 -9.75 -49.50 -8.09
CA VAL A 19 -11.01 -49.42 -8.88
C VAL A 19 -11.27 -47.97 -9.36
N LEU A 20 -11.87 -47.87 -10.55
CA LEU A 20 -12.30 -46.68 -11.30
C LEU A 20 -13.41 -45.86 -10.56
N VAL A 21 -13.54 -44.52 -10.65
CA VAL A 21 -13.80 -43.62 -11.83
C VAL A 21 -15.21 -43.81 -12.44
N SER A 22 -15.99 -42.78 -12.82
CA SER A 22 -16.05 -41.35 -12.39
C SER A 22 -17.52 -40.88 -12.26
N ALA A 23 -18.18 -39.95 -12.99
CA ALA A 23 -17.93 -39.05 -14.15
C ALA A 23 -18.62 -37.67 -13.85
N MET A 24 -18.40 -36.51 -14.50
CA MET A 24 -18.05 -36.11 -15.87
C MET A 24 -19.13 -36.26 -16.97
N VAL A 25 -18.99 -35.41 -17.99
CA VAL A 25 -19.60 -35.43 -19.35
C VAL A 25 -21.01 -34.83 -19.49
N GLY A 26 -21.28 -33.96 -20.47
CA GLY A 26 -20.33 -33.31 -21.40
C GLY A 26 -20.90 -32.95 -22.78
N VAL A 27 -20.09 -33.18 -23.82
CA VAL A 27 -20.32 -32.76 -25.21
C VAL A 27 -20.39 -33.99 -26.14
N GLY A 28 -21.22 -33.89 -27.18
CA GLY A 28 -21.34 -34.81 -28.32
C GLY A 28 -22.45 -34.30 -29.27
N VAL A 29 -22.66 -34.82 -30.50
CA VAL A 29 -22.03 -35.90 -31.28
C VAL A 29 -22.24 -35.61 -32.79
N ALA A 30 -21.26 -35.96 -33.65
CA ALA A 30 -21.33 -36.05 -35.14
C ALA A 30 -21.66 -34.75 -35.92
N GLU A 31 -21.32 -34.59 -37.21
CA GLU A 31 -20.62 -35.43 -38.21
C GLU A 31 -19.42 -34.65 -38.83
N GLY A 32 -18.58 -35.16 -39.74
CA GLY A 32 -18.58 -36.45 -40.44
C GLY A 32 -17.59 -36.49 -41.63
N GLY A 33 -17.58 -37.58 -42.40
CA GLY A 33 -16.77 -37.75 -43.63
C GLY A 33 -15.25 -37.96 -43.44
N GLY A 34 -14.53 -38.37 -44.49
CA GLY A 34 -13.08 -38.55 -44.46
C GLY A 34 -12.47 -39.06 -45.77
N GLY A 35 -11.15 -39.32 -45.79
CA GLY A 35 -10.48 -40.08 -46.86
C GLY A 35 -9.17 -39.52 -47.44
N GLY A 36 -8.04 -39.92 -46.85
CA GLY A 36 -6.79 -40.23 -47.57
C GLY A 36 -5.91 -39.07 -48.10
N GLY A 37 -4.64 -39.41 -48.40
CA GLY A 37 -3.70 -38.56 -49.14
C GLY A 37 -2.52 -38.02 -48.32
N GLY A 38 -1.32 -38.16 -48.87
CA GLY A 38 -0.05 -37.72 -48.28
C GLY A 38 0.57 -36.46 -48.94
N PRO A 39 1.88 -36.21 -48.75
CA PRO A 39 2.42 -34.85 -48.64
C PRO A 39 3.25 -34.35 -49.85
N GLY A 40 3.67 -33.08 -49.81
CA GLY A 40 4.70 -32.51 -50.70
C GLY A 40 5.10 -31.06 -50.36
N ASP A 41 6.38 -30.74 -50.51
CA ASP A 41 7.00 -29.41 -50.32
C ASP A 41 6.96 -28.52 -51.59
N GLY A 42 7.38 -27.24 -51.50
CA GLY A 42 8.00 -26.57 -52.66
C GLY A 42 7.92 -25.04 -52.85
N TYR A 43 8.88 -24.30 -52.26
CA TYR A 43 9.78 -23.30 -52.90
C TYR A 43 9.32 -22.10 -53.80
N TYR A 44 10.04 -20.96 -53.61
CA TYR A 44 10.16 -19.73 -54.45
C TYR A 44 8.87 -18.90 -54.68
N GLY A 45 8.89 -17.57 -54.87
CA GLY A 45 9.94 -16.52 -54.82
C GLY A 45 9.25 -15.14 -55.03
N GLU A 46 9.60 -14.04 -54.34
CA GLU A 46 10.70 -13.08 -54.59
C GLU A 46 10.14 -11.68 -55.01
N TYR A 47 10.93 -10.60 -54.89
CA TYR A 47 10.67 -9.20 -55.27
C TYR A 47 9.74 -8.29 -54.40
N TYR A 48 9.87 -6.97 -54.63
CA TYR A 48 9.69 -5.86 -53.66
C TYR A 48 8.91 -4.64 -54.29
N PRO A 49 8.84 -3.40 -53.75
CA PRO A 49 7.64 -2.53 -53.83
C PRO A 49 7.73 -1.44 -54.94
N PRO A 50 6.81 -0.45 -55.01
CA PRO A 50 6.97 0.80 -54.22
C PRO A 50 5.67 1.58 -53.82
N GLU A 51 5.81 2.51 -52.86
CA GLU A 51 5.41 3.95 -52.81
C GLU A 51 4.12 4.49 -53.55
N GLN A 52 3.43 5.59 -53.17
CA GLN A 52 3.49 6.62 -52.09
C GLN A 52 2.22 7.53 -52.15
N TYR A 53 1.91 8.30 -51.07
CA TYR A 53 0.99 9.49 -50.97
C TYR A 53 -0.48 9.37 -51.48
N TYR A 54 -1.51 10.08 -51.00
CA TYR A 54 -1.68 11.51 -50.65
C TYR A 54 -2.89 11.74 -49.69
N VAL A 55 -3.07 12.96 -49.14
CA VAL A 55 -4.20 13.37 -48.26
C VAL A 55 -4.71 14.79 -48.62
N PRO A 56 -6.04 15.04 -48.65
CA PRO A 56 -6.59 16.21 -47.93
C PRO A 56 -8.02 16.01 -47.33
N GLN A 57 -8.50 17.05 -46.64
CA GLN A 57 -9.84 17.24 -46.02
C GLN A 57 -10.95 17.52 -47.09
N GLU A 58 -12.25 17.78 -46.84
CA GLU A 58 -12.89 18.50 -45.72
C GLU A 58 -14.45 18.39 -45.65
N MET A 59 -15.02 18.64 -44.46
CA MET A 59 -16.40 19.03 -44.06
C MET A 59 -17.72 18.54 -44.75
N CYS A 60 -18.61 17.95 -43.93
CA CYS A 60 -19.99 18.36 -43.55
C CYS A 60 -20.91 19.14 -44.54
N PRO A 61 -22.24 18.84 -44.60
CA PRO A 61 -23.17 19.21 -43.50
C PRO A 61 -24.42 18.30 -43.25
N HIS A 62 -25.26 18.69 -42.28
CA HIS A 62 -26.50 18.04 -41.81
C HIS A 62 -27.67 19.07 -41.80
N PRO A 63 -28.97 18.70 -41.98
CA PRO A 63 -29.96 18.47 -40.87
C PRO A 63 -30.76 17.13 -41.05
N ALA A 64 -31.52 16.53 -40.11
CA ALA A 64 -32.71 16.91 -39.31
C ALA A 64 -34.02 17.04 -40.15
N GLN A 65 -35.24 16.55 -39.80
CA GLN A 65 -35.88 16.19 -38.50
C GLN A 65 -36.90 15.00 -38.56
N HIS A 66 -37.57 14.72 -37.43
CA HIS A 66 -38.63 13.73 -37.05
C HIS A 66 -40.06 14.02 -37.65
N PRO A 67 -41.23 13.36 -37.27
CA PRO A 67 -41.56 12.43 -36.15
C PRO A 67 -42.52 11.19 -36.37
N GLN A 68 -42.59 10.29 -35.34
CA GLN A 68 -43.75 9.39 -34.95
C GLN A 68 -44.18 8.24 -35.93
N HIS A 69 -45.02 7.20 -35.67
CA HIS A 69 -45.72 6.51 -34.54
C HIS A 69 -46.28 5.11 -35.04
N ALA A 70 -46.93 4.15 -34.34
CA ALA A 70 -47.23 3.76 -32.93
C ALA A 70 -47.87 2.31 -32.86
N HIS A 71 -48.26 1.84 -31.65
CA HIS A 71 -49.12 0.66 -31.29
C HIS A 71 -48.52 -0.77 -31.25
N MET A 72 -49.24 -1.71 -30.58
CA MET A 72 -48.66 -2.80 -29.74
C MET A 72 -49.29 -4.20 -29.87
N CYS A 73 -48.50 -5.23 -29.48
CA CYS A 73 -48.84 -6.57 -28.95
C CYS A 73 -47.63 -7.09 -28.12
N THR A 74 -47.66 -7.99 -27.13
CA THR A 74 -48.74 -8.63 -26.32
C THR A 74 -48.17 -9.27 -25.03
N VAL A 75 -48.86 -9.05 -23.90
CA VAL A 75 -49.19 -10.01 -22.80
C VAL A 75 -48.17 -11.08 -22.33
N LEU A 76 -47.54 -10.88 -21.15
CA LEU A 76 -47.82 -11.45 -19.79
C LEU A 76 -48.25 -12.96 -19.64
N PRO A 77 -48.26 -13.62 -18.44
CA PRO A 77 -48.31 -13.11 -17.03
C PRO A 77 -47.29 -13.69 -15.99
N GLU A 78 -46.93 -13.03 -14.87
CA GLU A 78 -47.54 -12.90 -13.49
C GLU A 78 -47.51 -14.19 -12.62
N TYR A 79 -47.57 -14.25 -11.27
CA TYR A 79 -47.84 -13.36 -10.09
C TYR A 79 -46.77 -13.66 -8.97
N GLY A 80 -46.66 -13.07 -7.76
CA GLY A 80 -47.44 -12.13 -6.91
C GLY A 80 -47.34 -12.58 -5.41
N ALA A 81 -47.54 -11.77 -4.35
CA ALA A 81 -47.84 -10.34 -4.22
C ALA A 81 -47.66 -9.80 -2.76
N MET A 82 -47.45 -8.47 -2.61
CA MET A 82 -48.00 -7.52 -1.58
C MET A 82 -47.69 -7.67 -0.05
N SER A 83 -47.81 -6.64 0.82
CA SER A 83 -47.75 -5.14 0.78
C SER A 83 -47.70 -4.57 2.24
N VAL A 84 -47.42 -3.30 2.58
CA VAL A 84 -48.37 -2.14 2.69
C VAL A 84 -47.67 -0.86 3.29
N VAL A 85 -47.65 0.30 2.58
CA VAL A 85 -47.87 1.74 3.03
C VAL A 85 -46.88 2.39 4.07
N THR A 86 -46.47 3.69 4.08
CA THR A 86 -47.18 5.00 3.87
C THR A 86 -46.30 6.21 3.40
N SER A 87 -46.88 7.10 2.56
CA SER A 87 -46.75 8.60 2.46
C SER A 87 -45.42 9.34 2.16
N GLY A 88 -45.53 10.62 1.69
CA GLY A 88 -44.40 11.54 1.41
C GLY A 88 -44.80 12.98 0.97
N THR A 89 -43.83 13.73 0.38
CA THR A 89 -43.89 15.06 -0.31
C THR A 89 -44.24 16.37 0.43
N MET A 90 -43.33 17.38 0.39
CA MET A 90 -43.53 18.80 -0.04
C MET A 90 -42.25 19.68 0.06
N MET A 91 -42.26 20.94 -0.45
CA MET A 91 -41.13 21.93 -0.39
C MET A 91 -41.57 23.35 0.13
N PRO A 92 -41.01 24.53 -0.29
CA PRO A 92 -40.41 25.54 0.60
C PRO A 92 -41.23 26.86 0.68
N PRO A 93 -40.75 28.03 1.23
CA PRO A 93 -39.99 29.03 0.42
C PRO A 93 -39.07 30.07 1.16
N MET A 94 -38.44 30.99 0.39
CA MET A 94 -38.21 32.45 0.63
C MET A 94 -36.78 33.05 0.41
N MET A 95 -36.79 34.31 -0.08
CA MET A 95 -35.68 35.21 -0.54
C MET A 95 -36.28 36.66 -0.67
N PRO A 96 -35.66 37.74 -1.23
CA PRO A 96 -34.28 38.04 -1.72
C PRO A 96 -33.68 39.24 -0.90
N PRO A 97 -33.28 40.46 -1.39
CA PRO A 97 -32.57 40.95 -2.61
C PRO A 97 -31.38 41.95 -2.34
N VAL A 98 -30.73 42.47 -3.40
CA VAL A 98 -30.46 43.91 -3.75
C VAL A 98 -29.15 44.17 -4.56
N LEU A 99 -29.33 44.66 -5.82
CA LEU A 99 -28.45 45.47 -6.72
C LEU A 99 -27.06 45.01 -7.23
N ASP A 100 -27.00 44.65 -8.53
CA ASP A 100 -26.46 45.42 -9.71
C ASP A 100 -25.51 46.66 -9.54
N GLU A 101 -24.71 47.15 -10.53
CA GLU A 101 -24.73 47.01 -12.01
C GLU A 101 -23.38 47.39 -12.73
N ASN A 102 -23.17 46.97 -14.01
CA ASN A 102 -22.51 47.67 -15.16
C ASN A 102 -21.03 48.20 -15.17
N MET A 103 -20.32 48.42 -16.32
CA MET A 103 -20.21 47.73 -17.65
C MET A 103 -19.07 48.33 -18.56
N ARG A 104 -18.63 47.59 -19.62
CA ARG A 104 -18.14 48.04 -20.99
C ARG A 104 -16.69 48.53 -21.33
N HIS A 105 -16.03 47.74 -22.22
CA HIS A 105 -15.55 48.08 -23.60
C HIS A 105 -14.12 48.58 -24.02
N TYR A 106 -13.74 48.11 -25.23
CA TYR A 106 -12.87 48.62 -26.34
C TYR A 106 -11.32 48.84 -26.23
N LEU A 107 -10.54 47.83 -26.69
CA LEU A 107 -9.73 47.76 -27.95
C LEU A 107 -8.57 48.77 -28.27
N VAL A 108 -7.50 48.26 -28.92
CA VAL A 108 -6.44 48.89 -29.78
C VAL A 108 -4.96 48.81 -29.28
N HIS A 109 -4.02 48.64 -30.22
CA HIS A 109 -2.56 48.42 -30.07
C HIS A 109 -1.68 49.69 -29.92
N ALA A 110 -0.52 49.53 -29.26
CA ALA A 110 0.81 50.09 -29.62
C ALA A 110 1.90 49.36 -28.78
N GLN A 111 2.83 48.55 -29.33
CA GLN A 111 4.09 48.82 -30.07
C GLN A 111 5.39 48.76 -29.22
N HIS A 112 6.43 48.19 -29.83
CA HIS A 112 7.82 47.90 -29.35
C HIS A 112 8.83 48.97 -29.89
N PRO A 113 10.17 48.86 -29.72
CA PRO A 113 11.05 48.37 -28.63
C PRO A 113 12.19 49.40 -28.30
N HIS A 114 13.27 49.03 -27.59
CA HIS A 114 14.68 49.42 -27.92
C HIS A 114 15.76 48.65 -27.08
N HIS A 115 17.04 49.05 -27.13
CA HIS A 115 18.24 48.16 -27.06
C HIS A 115 19.35 48.50 -26.02
N ALA A 116 19.99 47.43 -25.50
CA ALA A 116 21.45 47.18 -25.33
C ALA A 116 22.39 47.87 -24.26
N ALA A 117 23.36 47.04 -23.82
CA ALA A 117 24.80 47.28 -23.55
C ALA A 117 25.40 47.59 -22.13
N HIS A 118 26.29 46.67 -21.69
CA HIS A 118 27.52 46.73 -20.85
C HIS A 118 27.86 47.87 -19.86
N HIS A 119 28.41 47.50 -18.67
CA HIS A 119 29.80 47.81 -18.22
C HIS A 119 30.20 47.11 -16.87
N GLN A 120 31.46 47.31 -16.40
CA GLN A 120 32.20 46.71 -15.25
C GLN A 120 33.17 47.78 -14.65
N PRO A 121 33.97 47.61 -13.54
CA PRO A 121 34.06 46.54 -12.52
C PRO A 121 34.01 46.99 -11.00
N PRO A 122 35.07 47.00 -10.11
CA PRO A 122 35.00 46.44 -8.73
C PRO A 122 35.40 47.39 -7.55
N PRO A 123 35.57 46.91 -6.27
CA PRO A 123 36.93 46.66 -5.72
C PRO A 123 37.07 45.56 -4.61
N HIS A 124 38.25 45.47 -3.98
CA HIS A 124 38.74 44.41 -3.03
C HIS A 124 38.55 44.70 -1.52
N HIS A 125 38.79 43.69 -0.65
CA HIS A 125 39.86 43.75 0.40
C HIS A 125 40.21 42.38 1.05
N GLN A 126 41.41 42.27 1.64
CA GLN A 126 41.98 41.12 2.40
C GLN A 126 43.05 41.65 3.39
N PRO A 127 43.47 40.90 4.44
CA PRO A 127 44.92 40.63 4.61
C PRO A 127 45.32 39.27 5.26
N HIS A 128 46.64 39.02 5.25
CA HIS A 128 47.40 37.78 5.55
C HIS A 128 47.49 37.27 7.02
N HIS A 129 47.94 36.01 7.22
CA HIS A 129 49.29 35.71 7.77
C HIS A 129 49.76 34.23 7.65
N GLN A 130 51.10 34.05 7.57
CA GLN A 130 51.97 32.85 7.65
C GLN A 130 53.33 33.32 8.28
N PRO A 131 54.48 32.56 8.49
CA PRO A 131 54.95 31.27 7.94
C PRO A 131 55.74 30.35 8.99
N PRO A 132 56.93 29.70 8.75
CA PRO A 132 57.22 28.42 8.02
C PRO A 132 57.91 27.25 8.86
N PRO A 133 58.99 26.50 8.45
CA PRO A 133 58.91 25.04 8.16
C PRO A 133 60.08 24.12 8.70
N HIS A 134 60.46 23.06 7.94
CA HIS A 134 61.59 22.06 8.04
C HIS A 134 61.26 20.70 8.73
N HIS A 135 61.84 19.52 8.39
CA HIS A 135 62.93 19.07 7.45
C HIS A 135 62.71 17.59 6.96
N GLN A 136 63.38 17.18 5.87
CA GLN A 136 63.77 15.78 5.49
C GLN A 136 65.33 15.76 5.29
N PRO A 137 66.08 14.68 4.86
CA PRO A 137 65.79 13.26 4.46
C PRO A 137 66.82 12.27 5.16
N PRO A 138 67.47 11.20 4.58
CA PRO A 138 67.23 10.30 3.41
C PRO A 138 67.56 8.76 3.59
N HIS A 139 67.37 7.97 2.51
CA HIS A 139 68.07 6.74 2.04
C HIS A 139 68.29 5.46 2.91
N HIS A 140 67.95 4.27 2.36
CA HIS A 140 68.94 3.37 1.70
C HIS A 140 68.31 2.28 0.79
N TYR A 141 69.17 1.47 0.15
CA TYR A 141 68.98 0.64 -1.06
C TYR A 141 68.25 -0.72 -0.89
N ALA A 142 67.83 -1.31 -2.03
CA ALA A 142 67.46 -2.73 -2.20
C ALA A 142 68.71 -3.62 -2.51
N PRO A 143 68.62 -4.96 -2.76
CA PRO A 143 68.27 -5.42 -4.12
C PRO A 143 67.61 -6.82 -4.31
N THR A 144 66.97 -6.99 -5.47
CA THR A 144 66.83 -8.19 -6.36
C THR A 144 67.08 -9.64 -5.86
N ASN A 145 66.12 -10.55 -6.13
CA ASN A 145 66.21 -11.67 -7.10
C ASN A 145 65.05 -12.69 -6.91
N GLY A 146 64.59 -13.46 -7.91
CA GLY A 146 64.86 -13.39 -9.36
C GLY A 146 64.85 -14.76 -10.06
N THR A 147 63.99 -14.93 -11.09
CA THR A 147 63.98 -16.02 -12.11
C THR A 147 63.64 -17.45 -11.65
N GLY A 148 63.10 -18.32 -12.55
CA GLY A 148 62.89 -19.75 -12.21
C GLY A 148 61.88 -20.63 -13.00
N GLY A 149 61.43 -20.31 -14.22
CA GLY A 149 60.80 -21.33 -15.10
C GLY A 149 61.86 -22.30 -15.68
N PRO A 150 61.51 -23.48 -16.28
CA PRO A 150 60.46 -23.58 -17.31
C PRO A 150 59.66 -24.92 -17.48
N GLN A 151 58.51 -24.82 -18.15
CA GLN A 151 57.90 -25.67 -19.21
C GLN A 151 57.97 -27.23 -19.27
N HIS A 152 56.76 -27.83 -19.24
CA HIS A 152 56.12 -28.73 -20.25
C HIS A 152 56.38 -30.25 -20.42
N TYR A 153 55.24 -30.95 -20.67
CA TYR A 153 54.99 -32.28 -21.29
C TYR A 153 55.58 -33.54 -20.60
N TYR A 154 54.94 -34.72 -20.59
CA TYR A 154 53.63 -35.21 -21.10
C TYR A 154 52.78 -35.75 -19.93
N GLY A 155 51.52 -36.18 -20.16
CA GLY A 155 50.68 -36.77 -19.10
C GLY A 155 49.70 -37.86 -19.58
N THR A 156 49.05 -38.53 -18.63
CA THR A 156 47.75 -39.26 -18.74
C THR A 156 47.39 -39.90 -17.39
N GLY A 157 46.10 -39.97 -17.01
CA GLY A 157 45.62 -40.75 -15.85
C GLY A 157 44.78 -39.97 -14.80
N TYR A 158 43.47 -40.18 -14.82
CA TYR A 158 42.47 -39.75 -13.80
C TYR A 158 42.15 -40.91 -12.82
N PRO A 159 41.39 -40.74 -11.70
CA PRO A 159 41.03 -39.53 -10.94
C PRO A 159 41.09 -39.63 -9.37
N THR A 160 41.19 -38.46 -8.72
CA THR A 160 40.57 -38.01 -7.43
C THR A 160 40.47 -38.89 -6.14
N HIS A 161 41.17 -38.43 -5.09
CA HIS A 161 40.69 -38.12 -3.72
C HIS A 161 40.05 -39.16 -2.74
N PHE A 162 40.86 -39.64 -1.78
CA PHE A 162 40.93 -39.17 -0.37
C PHE A 162 39.74 -38.34 0.22
N HIS A 163 39.29 -38.51 1.48
CA HIS A 163 39.59 -39.51 2.53
C HIS A 163 38.62 -39.42 3.76
N HIS A 164 38.61 -40.51 4.56
CA HIS A 164 38.57 -40.66 6.04
C HIS A 164 38.17 -39.53 7.04
N ILE A 165 37.87 -39.79 8.33
CA ILE A 165 37.25 -40.88 9.15
C ILE A 165 37.26 -40.38 10.65
N PRO A 166 36.54 -40.97 11.64
CA PRO A 166 36.18 -40.27 12.89
C PRO A 166 36.85 -40.78 14.21
N GLN A 167 36.32 -40.26 15.34
CA GLN A 167 36.21 -40.84 16.72
C GLN A 167 37.20 -40.47 17.86
N HIS A 168 36.56 -40.28 19.02
CA HIS A 168 37.00 -40.29 20.44
C HIS A 168 38.39 -40.83 20.82
N HIS A 169 39.06 -40.13 21.76
CA HIS A 169 39.30 -40.62 23.13
C HIS A 169 39.69 -39.52 24.14
N MET A 170 39.66 -39.83 25.45
CA MET A 170 40.14 -38.98 26.56
C MET A 170 41.53 -39.43 27.06
N GLN A 171 42.33 -38.51 27.63
CA GLN A 171 42.96 -38.67 28.97
C GLN A 171 43.71 -37.38 29.45
N HIS A 172 44.32 -37.43 30.65
CA HIS A 172 44.67 -36.28 31.51
C HIS A 172 46.06 -35.65 31.27
N SER A 173 46.27 -34.43 31.82
CA SER A 173 47.59 -33.89 32.20
C SER A 173 47.51 -32.81 33.31
N PRO A 174 48.46 -32.77 34.28
CA PRO A 174 48.57 -31.74 35.35
C PRO A 174 49.61 -30.61 35.04
N PRO A 175 49.76 -29.56 35.89
CA PRO A 175 50.53 -28.31 35.64
C PRO A 175 52.02 -28.43 36.10
N PRO A 176 52.94 -27.41 36.09
CA PRO A 176 52.82 -25.92 36.09
C PRO A 176 53.73 -25.22 35.02
N PRO A 177 54.12 -23.90 35.04
CA PRO A 177 53.85 -22.80 35.99
C PRO A 177 53.32 -21.47 35.37
N ALA A 178 54.10 -20.37 35.35
CA ALA A 178 53.63 -18.99 35.14
C ALA A 178 54.68 -18.04 34.51
N VAL A 179 54.24 -16.90 33.93
CA VAL A 179 54.77 -15.52 34.15
C VAL A 179 54.01 -14.46 33.31
N TYR A 180 53.73 -13.30 33.95
CA TYR A 180 53.32 -11.95 33.53
C TYR A 180 52.79 -11.57 32.11
N GLN A 181 51.70 -10.75 32.14
CA GLN A 181 51.44 -9.49 31.37
C GLN A 181 51.49 -9.49 29.82
N LYS A 182 50.77 -8.62 29.08
CA LYS A 182 49.74 -7.58 29.33
C LYS A 182 49.02 -7.32 27.98
N ASP A 183 47.82 -6.74 27.99
CA ASP A 183 47.35 -5.90 26.87
C ASP A 183 46.57 -4.69 27.42
N GLU A 184 46.80 -3.50 26.86
CA GLU A 184 46.68 -2.23 27.62
C GLU A 184 45.64 -1.23 27.05
N ARG A 185 44.93 -1.56 25.97
CA ARG A 185 43.96 -0.63 25.36
C ARG A 185 42.58 -0.59 26.03
N THR A 186 42.06 -1.69 26.57
CA THR A 186 40.70 -1.76 27.13
C THR A 186 40.55 -1.12 28.52
N GLN A 187 41.60 -1.11 29.35
CA GLN A 187 41.51 -0.56 30.72
C GLN A 187 41.28 0.95 30.78
N ARG A 188 41.73 1.73 29.78
CA ARG A 188 41.62 3.21 29.79
C ARG A 188 40.20 3.74 29.52
N GLN A 189 39.32 2.94 28.94
CA GLN A 189 37.89 3.29 28.80
C GLN A 189 37.09 2.85 30.05
N TYR A 190 37.39 1.67 30.59
CA TYR A 190 36.72 1.16 31.80
C TYR A 190 36.96 2.04 33.03
N SER A 191 38.19 2.55 33.22
CA SER A 191 38.52 3.45 34.33
C SER A 191 37.76 4.79 34.27
N LYS A 192 37.62 5.40 33.08
CA LYS A 192 36.84 6.64 32.89
C LYS A 192 35.34 6.47 33.18
N LEU A 193 34.79 5.29 32.91
CA LEU A 193 33.39 4.97 33.25
C LEU A 193 33.22 4.73 34.75
N LYS A 194 34.10 3.93 35.38
CA LYS A 194 34.08 3.66 36.82
C LYS A 194 34.23 4.95 37.64
N GLN A 195 35.18 5.81 37.27
CA GLN A 195 35.42 7.11 37.93
C GLN A 195 34.25 8.11 37.75
N LYS A 196 33.42 7.97 36.71
CA LYS A 196 32.16 8.73 36.56
C LYS A 196 31.02 8.17 37.43
N LEU A 197 31.01 6.86 37.69
CA LEU A 197 30.00 6.20 38.52
C LEU A 197 30.23 6.49 40.00
N GLU A 198 31.47 6.34 40.47
CA GLU A 198 31.88 6.60 41.86
C GLU A 198 31.62 8.06 42.26
N ARG A 199 31.91 9.02 41.36
CA ARG A 199 31.59 10.45 41.55
C ARG A 199 30.10 10.76 41.71
N LYS A 200 29.19 9.84 41.34
CA LYS A 200 27.74 9.97 41.56
C LYS A 200 27.24 9.30 42.83
N GLN A 201 28.04 8.45 43.48
CA GLN A 201 27.66 7.76 44.71
C GLN A 201 28.28 8.37 45.98
N THR A 202 29.44 9.04 45.88
CA THR A 202 30.04 9.77 47.02
C THR A 202 29.31 11.07 47.38
N ASN A 203 28.31 11.50 46.59
CA ASN A 203 27.63 12.79 46.74
C ASN A 203 26.24 12.70 47.40
N ARG A 204 25.99 11.66 48.21
CA ARG A 204 24.71 11.42 48.92
C ARG A 204 24.86 11.15 50.44
N ASN A 205 26.06 10.79 50.91
CA ASN A 205 26.34 10.55 52.33
C ASN A 205 27.54 11.42 52.79
N ASN A 206 27.30 12.70 53.09
CA ASN A 206 28.13 13.54 53.97
C ASN A 206 27.46 14.90 54.19
N GLY A 207 27.60 15.48 55.40
CA GLY A 207 27.24 16.87 55.69
C GLY A 207 25.95 17.08 56.48
N ILE A 208 26.03 16.95 57.81
CA ILE A 208 25.12 17.59 58.76
C ILE A 208 25.94 18.56 59.64
N ALA A 209 25.37 19.74 59.88
CA ALA A 209 25.72 20.78 60.88
C ALA A 209 26.87 21.79 60.61
N HIS A 210 26.61 23.00 61.14
CA HIS A 210 27.49 24.18 61.38
C HIS A 210 27.97 25.01 60.15
N LEU A 211 27.94 26.37 60.15
CA LEU A 211 27.41 27.38 61.10
C LEU A 211 27.07 28.73 60.39
N ASN A 212 26.10 29.46 60.98
CA ASN A 212 25.86 30.92 61.05
C ASN A 212 26.05 31.88 59.85
N ALA A 213 24.98 32.65 59.56
CA ALA A 213 24.99 34.12 59.63
C ALA A 213 23.58 34.70 59.93
N GLU A 214 23.58 35.84 60.62
CA GLU A 214 22.50 36.72 61.16
C GLU A 214 21.45 37.25 60.15
N ALA A 215 20.29 37.84 60.52
CA ALA A 215 19.48 37.86 61.76
C ALA A 215 18.14 38.63 61.55
N ASN A 216 17.06 38.29 62.27
CA ASN A 216 16.20 39.25 63.04
C ASN A 216 15.04 38.61 63.85
N SER A 217 14.45 39.41 64.73
CA SER A 217 13.33 39.15 65.68
C SER A 217 11.99 38.69 65.07
N GLY A 218 11.05 38.02 65.81
CA GLY A 218 11.06 37.57 67.22
C GLY A 218 9.66 37.18 67.78
N ALA A 219 9.59 36.89 69.09
CA ALA A 219 8.40 36.78 69.99
C ALA A 219 7.41 35.56 69.92
N SER A 220 7.62 34.60 70.83
CA SER A 220 6.68 34.15 71.91
C SER A 220 5.27 33.54 71.64
N THR A 221 5.17 32.19 71.76
CA THR A 221 4.31 31.36 72.69
C THR A 221 2.79 31.63 72.93
N PRO A 222 1.97 30.64 73.43
CA PRO A 222 2.02 29.16 73.34
C PRO A 222 0.65 28.41 73.21
N SER A 223 0.70 27.08 73.00
CA SER A 223 -0.18 25.99 73.53
C SER A 223 -1.71 25.91 73.32
N LEU A 224 -2.15 24.65 73.07
CA LEU A 224 -3.46 24.02 73.40
C LEU A 224 -4.72 24.31 72.56
N SER A 225 -5.64 23.32 72.57
CA SER A 225 -6.93 23.21 71.84
C SER A 225 -8.13 23.67 72.72
N PRO A 226 -9.43 23.62 72.31
CA PRO A 226 -10.05 23.21 71.02
C PRO A 226 -11.24 24.14 70.54
N ARG A 227 -12.12 23.60 69.67
CA ARG A 227 -13.55 23.97 69.35
C ARG A 227 -13.90 25.04 68.28
N LYS A 228 -14.82 24.60 67.39
CA LYS A 228 -15.98 25.25 66.70
C LYS A 228 -15.93 26.70 66.15
N GLU A 229 -16.21 26.78 64.83
CA GLU A 229 -17.23 27.61 64.15
C GLU A 229 -17.40 29.12 64.48
N LEU A 230 -17.20 30.01 63.47
CA LEU A 230 -18.25 30.87 62.85
C LEU A 230 -17.69 31.97 61.90
N ASN A 231 -18.39 32.21 60.78
CA ASN A 231 -18.48 33.46 59.96
C ASN A 231 -17.20 34.06 59.33
N GLY A 232 -17.27 34.86 58.24
CA GLY A 232 -18.40 35.12 57.32
C GLY A 232 -18.37 36.50 56.61
N ARG A 233 -19.32 36.70 55.65
CA ARG A 233 -19.74 37.95 54.95
C ARG A 233 -18.98 38.41 53.68
N ALA A 234 -19.62 39.01 52.66
CA ALA A 234 -21.06 39.15 52.34
C ALA A 234 -21.34 39.61 50.88
N GLY A 235 -22.58 39.39 50.40
CA GLY A 235 -23.19 39.96 49.17
C GLY A 235 -23.90 38.90 48.31
N SER A 236 -25.21 38.62 48.42
CA SER A 236 -26.44 39.40 48.09
C SER A 236 -26.96 39.17 46.65
N SER A 237 -28.26 39.00 46.31
CA SER A 237 -29.52 38.76 47.07
C SER A 237 -30.74 38.72 46.09
N SER A 238 -31.92 38.10 46.31
CA SER A 238 -32.36 36.82 46.94
C SER A 238 -33.92 36.76 47.04
N GLY A 239 -34.62 35.75 46.48
CA GLY A 239 -36.08 35.56 46.68
C GLY A 239 -36.76 34.54 45.73
N VAL A 240 -37.97 33.98 45.98
CA VAL A 240 -38.91 34.06 47.14
C VAL A 240 -39.81 32.79 47.23
N SER A 241 -40.08 32.25 48.45
CA SER A 241 -41.13 31.24 48.85
C SER A 241 -41.19 29.87 48.13
N GLY A 242 -41.86 28.79 48.61
CA GLY A 242 -42.63 28.50 49.84
C GLY A 242 -43.91 27.66 49.51
N GLY A 243 -44.49 26.80 50.37
CA GLY A 243 -44.09 26.32 51.71
C GLY A 243 -45.24 25.58 52.46
N SER A 244 -44.91 24.77 53.47
CA SER A 244 -45.80 24.10 54.47
C SER A 244 -46.63 22.85 54.08
N SER A 245 -46.71 21.91 55.05
CA SER A 245 -47.83 20.99 55.42
C SER A 245 -48.62 20.19 54.36
N GLY A 246 -48.80 18.89 54.60
CA GLY A 246 -49.90 18.12 53.98
C GLY A 246 -49.97 16.65 54.43
N GLY A 247 -51.06 16.28 55.11
CA GLY A 247 -51.47 14.89 55.34
C GLY A 247 -52.99 14.83 55.44
N GLY A 248 -53.64 13.94 54.69
CA GLY A 248 -55.10 13.93 54.60
C GLY A 248 -55.65 13.06 53.48
N SER A 249 -56.27 11.95 53.88
CA SER A 249 -57.05 10.99 53.09
C SER A 249 -58.14 11.58 52.16
N SER A 250 -58.33 10.99 50.98
CA SER A 250 -59.66 10.59 50.45
C SER A 250 -59.54 9.67 49.23
N ALA A 251 -60.55 8.82 49.00
CA ALA A 251 -60.70 7.92 47.84
C ALA A 251 -61.84 8.43 46.92
N PRO A 252 -62.13 7.80 45.76
CA PRO A 252 -63.17 6.73 45.79
C PRO A 252 -63.07 5.62 44.70
N SER A 253 -63.86 4.54 44.91
CA SER A 253 -64.57 3.70 43.88
C SER A 253 -63.77 2.93 42.79
N THR A 254 -64.07 1.72 42.28
CA THR A 254 -65.12 0.64 42.40
C THR A 254 -64.67 -0.53 41.46
N SER A 255 -65.23 -1.75 41.28
CA SER A 255 -66.22 -2.70 41.87
C SER A 255 -66.32 -3.93 40.91
N SER A 256 -66.80 -5.14 41.20
CA SER A 256 -66.99 -5.99 42.40
C SER A 256 -67.47 -7.40 41.94
N SER A 257 -67.39 -8.46 42.76
CA SER A 257 -68.12 -9.75 42.57
C SER A 257 -68.22 -10.53 43.89
N SER A 258 -69.07 -11.58 43.99
CA SER A 258 -69.78 -11.86 45.26
C SER A 258 -70.28 -13.30 45.56
N GLY A 259 -70.03 -13.79 46.79
CA GLY A 259 -70.84 -14.76 47.57
C GLY A 259 -70.76 -16.26 47.22
N PRO A 260 -71.39 -17.18 48.00
CA PRO A 260 -72.16 -16.98 49.25
C PRO A 260 -71.86 -17.96 50.45
N SER A 261 -72.58 -17.74 51.56
CA SER A 261 -72.80 -18.48 52.83
C SER A 261 -73.10 -20.01 52.74
N PRO A 262 -73.16 -20.87 53.83
CA PRO A 262 -73.71 -20.55 55.17
C PRO A 262 -73.25 -21.30 56.47
N ALA A 263 -73.80 -20.83 57.62
CA ALA A 263 -73.99 -21.48 58.95
C ALA A 263 -72.75 -21.87 59.81
N GLY A 264 -72.82 -21.93 61.15
CA GLY A 264 -73.86 -21.41 62.07
C GLY A 264 -73.88 -21.99 63.50
N GLY A 265 -73.77 -21.12 64.53
CA GLY A 265 -74.31 -21.30 65.89
C GLY A 265 -73.56 -22.17 66.93
N GLY A 266 -73.75 -21.83 68.23
CA GLY A 266 -73.87 -22.87 69.27
C GLY A 266 -72.86 -22.96 70.42
N THR A 267 -72.85 -21.96 71.32
CA THR A 267 -72.53 -22.05 72.77
C THR A 267 -72.33 -23.42 73.44
N THR A 268 -71.38 -23.51 74.39
CA THR A 268 -71.68 -23.93 75.79
C THR A 268 -70.57 -23.55 76.78
N SER A 269 -70.91 -23.55 78.07
CA SER A 269 -70.00 -23.29 79.19
C SER A 269 -69.76 -24.56 80.01
N SER A 270 -68.62 -24.62 80.71
CA SER A 270 -68.55 -24.93 82.15
C SER A 270 -67.10 -25.08 82.60
N GLY A 271 -66.83 -24.72 83.86
CA GLY A 271 -65.64 -25.16 84.59
C GLY A 271 -66.05 -26.19 85.63
N ALA A 272 -65.12 -27.04 86.04
CA ALA A 272 -65.28 -27.94 87.19
C ALA A 272 -64.15 -27.68 88.19
N TRP A 273 -64.51 -27.31 89.41
CA TRP A 273 -63.62 -27.37 90.57
C TRP A 273 -63.71 -28.75 91.22
N SER A 274 -62.76 -29.06 92.10
CA SER A 274 -62.91 -30.10 93.13
C SER A 274 -62.17 -29.65 94.38
N GLU A 275 -62.67 -30.07 95.53
CA GLU A 275 -62.31 -29.57 96.86
C GLU A 275 -61.11 -30.32 97.45
N GLU A 276 -60.40 -29.70 98.40
CA GLU A 276 -60.41 -30.07 99.83
C GLU A 276 -59.40 -29.19 100.62
N GLY A 277 -59.67 -28.95 101.91
CA GLY A 277 -58.79 -28.15 102.79
C GLY A 277 -59.53 -27.56 103.99
N GLU A 278 -59.37 -28.18 105.17
CA GLU A 278 -60.09 -27.80 106.40
C GLU A 278 -59.49 -26.58 107.12
N ALA A 279 -60.23 -26.04 108.08
CA ALA A 279 -59.93 -24.79 108.79
C ALA A 279 -59.51 -25.00 110.26
N SER A 280 -58.92 -23.97 110.87
CA SER A 280 -58.97 -23.78 112.33
C SER A 280 -58.97 -22.29 112.71
N SER A 281 -59.98 -21.90 113.49
CA SER A 281 -59.92 -21.03 114.70
C SER A 281 -59.16 -19.69 114.72
N ALA A 282 -59.58 -18.66 115.49
CA ALA A 282 -60.86 -18.32 116.15
C ALA A 282 -60.74 -16.92 116.81
N GLU A 283 -61.81 -16.10 116.77
CA GLU A 283 -62.13 -15.01 117.72
C GLU A 283 -61.07 -13.85 117.86
N THR A 284 -61.23 -12.73 118.59
CA THR A 284 -62.33 -12.13 119.39
C THR A 284 -62.21 -10.57 119.42
N SER A 285 -63.31 -9.86 119.74
CA SER A 285 -63.34 -8.55 120.48
C SER A 285 -62.78 -7.26 119.82
N VAL A 286 -63.02 -6.04 120.33
CA VAL A 286 -64.28 -5.29 120.67
C VAL A 286 -63.95 -3.80 120.98
N GLN A 287 -64.89 -2.87 120.76
CA GLN A 287 -64.90 -1.43 121.13
C GLN A 287 -63.80 -0.51 120.50
N GLY A 288 -64.01 0.80 120.25
CA GLY A 288 -65.25 1.60 120.26
C GLY A 288 -65.18 2.90 121.10
N ASP A 289 -65.70 4.03 120.59
CA ASP A 289 -66.02 5.24 121.39
C ASP A 289 -67.13 6.11 120.73
N ALA A 290 -67.74 7.04 121.50
CA ALA A 290 -69.00 7.75 121.20
C ALA A 290 -68.77 9.27 120.85
N PRO A 291 -69.72 10.28 120.96
CA PRO A 291 -71.01 10.42 121.70
C PRO A 291 -72.18 11.01 120.83
N SER A 292 -73.28 11.61 121.34
CA SER A 292 -74.37 11.11 122.23
C SER A 292 -75.53 12.15 122.30
N ALA A 293 -76.82 11.76 122.40
CA ALA A 293 -77.95 12.65 122.73
C ALA A 293 -79.16 11.88 123.36
N PRO A 294 -80.05 12.52 124.19
CA PRO A 294 -80.99 11.81 125.09
C PRO A 294 -82.49 11.85 124.70
N VAL A 295 -83.32 11.08 125.43
CA VAL A 295 -84.80 10.92 125.29
C VAL A 295 -85.50 11.08 126.66
N SER A 296 -86.82 11.38 126.69
CA SER A 296 -87.56 11.76 127.91
C SER A 296 -88.95 11.10 128.09
N VAL A 297 -89.09 10.29 129.15
CA VAL A 297 -90.28 10.14 130.03
C VAL A 297 -91.67 10.01 129.38
N GLN A 298 -91.84 9.15 128.37
CA GLN A 298 -93.18 8.68 127.94
C GLN A 298 -93.36 7.14 128.02
N ASP A 299 -92.28 6.36 128.11
CA ASP A 299 -92.31 4.88 128.03
C ASP A 299 -93.03 4.14 129.16
N GLU A 300 -93.34 4.79 130.29
CA GLU A 300 -93.80 4.10 131.51
C GLU A 300 -95.26 3.61 131.47
N GLN A 301 -96.13 4.18 130.61
CA GLN A 301 -97.55 3.80 130.57
C GLN A 301 -97.88 2.64 129.61
N GLU A 302 -97.41 2.64 128.37
CA GLU A 302 -97.69 1.53 127.41
C GLU A 302 -97.19 0.18 127.94
N LYS A 303 -96.02 0.20 128.58
CA LYS A 303 -95.32 -0.97 129.14
C LYS A 303 -96.13 -1.74 130.20
N ALA A 304 -97.03 -1.05 130.90
CA ALA A 304 -97.91 -1.66 131.90
C ALA A 304 -99.09 -2.43 131.26
N GLU A 305 -99.54 -2.02 130.09
CA GLU A 305 -100.67 -2.64 129.38
C GLU A 305 -100.22 -3.86 128.55
N GLU A 306 -99.06 -3.77 127.88
CA GLU A 306 -98.41 -4.94 127.25
C GLU A 306 -98.20 -6.09 128.25
N ALA A 307 -97.68 -5.78 129.44
CA ALA A 307 -97.41 -6.77 130.48
C ALA A 307 -98.67 -7.54 130.92
N ARG A 308 -99.84 -6.87 130.90
CA ARG A 308 -101.14 -7.48 131.22
C ARG A 308 -101.62 -8.42 130.11
N LEU A 309 -101.48 -8.03 128.84
CA LEU A 309 -101.87 -8.86 127.69
C LEU A 309 -100.96 -10.08 127.54
N GLN A 310 -99.65 -9.93 127.74
CA GLN A 310 -98.66 -11.01 127.69
C GLN A 310 -98.99 -12.15 128.67
N ALA A 311 -99.43 -11.82 129.89
CA ALA A 311 -99.80 -12.81 130.90
C ALA A 311 -101.04 -13.66 130.51
N ILE A 312 -101.93 -13.11 129.67
CA ILE A 312 -103.11 -13.82 129.15
C ILE A 312 -102.69 -14.80 128.04
N LEU A 313 -101.78 -14.42 127.14
CA LEU A 313 -101.24 -15.30 126.10
C LEU A 313 -100.47 -16.50 126.67
N ASP A 314 -99.65 -16.29 127.70
CA ASP A 314 -98.94 -17.38 128.39
C ASP A 314 -99.90 -18.46 128.92
N ASN A 315 -101.00 -18.04 129.55
CA ASN A 315 -102.01 -18.93 130.11
C ASN A 315 -102.81 -19.67 129.00
N TYR A 316 -103.05 -19.01 127.87
CA TYR A 316 -103.72 -19.60 126.71
C TYR A 316 -102.88 -20.71 126.04
N ALA A 317 -101.56 -20.53 125.95
CA ALA A 317 -100.65 -21.52 125.39
C ALA A 317 -100.44 -22.74 126.33
N LEU A 318 -100.31 -22.49 127.64
CA LEU A 318 -100.03 -23.54 128.64
C LEU A 318 -101.15 -24.59 128.74
N LYS A 319 -102.39 -24.25 128.35
CA LYS A 319 -103.56 -25.13 128.45
C LYS A 319 -103.80 -26.05 127.24
N ARG A 320 -102.91 -26.06 126.23
CA ARG A 320 -103.00 -26.98 125.08
C ARG A 320 -102.07 -28.18 125.21
N THR A 321 -102.55 -29.34 124.76
CA THR A 321 -101.78 -30.61 124.70
C THR A 321 -101.44 -30.98 123.26
N ILE A 322 -100.31 -31.68 123.09
CA ILE A 322 -99.77 -32.12 121.80
C ILE A 322 -99.83 -33.65 121.75
N GLN A 323 -100.11 -34.22 120.57
CA GLN A 323 -100.04 -35.66 120.32
C GLN A 323 -99.21 -35.95 119.07
N VAL A 324 -98.47 -37.06 119.07
CA VAL A 324 -97.64 -37.51 117.94
C VAL A 324 -98.05 -38.93 117.53
N ASN A 325 -98.39 -39.11 116.26
CA ASN A 325 -98.88 -40.33 115.64
C ASN A 325 -98.07 -40.68 114.37
N GLU A 326 -98.29 -41.86 113.80
CA GLU A 326 -97.70 -42.31 112.52
C GLU A 326 -96.17 -42.13 112.39
N VAL A 327 -95.42 -42.47 113.45
CA VAL A 327 -93.95 -42.39 113.42
C VAL A 327 -93.37 -43.48 112.50
N THR A 328 -92.53 -43.04 111.56
CA THR A 328 -91.79 -43.84 110.59
C THR A 328 -90.31 -43.42 110.63
N PRO A 329 -89.36 -44.18 110.04
CA PRO A 329 -87.94 -43.84 110.07
C PRO A 329 -87.59 -42.41 109.60
N THR A 330 -88.44 -41.81 108.74
CA THR A 330 -88.20 -40.51 108.11
C THR A 330 -89.38 -39.51 108.22
N SER A 331 -90.50 -39.85 108.87
CA SER A 331 -91.64 -38.93 109.04
C SER A 331 -92.51 -39.22 110.28
N ALA A 332 -93.21 -38.22 110.79
CA ALA A 332 -94.18 -38.35 111.89
C ALA A 332 -95.30 -37.30 111.79
N LEU A 333 -96.47 -37.55 112.38
CA LEU A 333 -97.64 -36.66 112.34
C LEU A 333 -97.92 -36.06 113.73
N VAL A 334 -98.10 -34.75 113.83
CA VAL A 334 -98.30 -34.00 115.10
C VAL A 334 -99.62 -33.23 115.08
N LEU A 335 -100.34 -33.22 116.21
CA LEU A 335 -101.68 -32.59 116.37
C LEU A 335 -101.82 -31.83 117.71
N TRP A 336 -102.60 -30.75 117.76
CA TRP A 336 -102.84 -29.95 118.99
C TRP A 336 -104.24 -29.29 119.09
N ASN A 337 -105.07 -29.72 120.06
CA ASN A 337 -106.51 -29.39 120.13
C ASN A 337 -106.85 -28.39 121.27
N ALA A 338 -108.13 -27.96 121.37
CA ALA A 338 -108.58 -27.01 122.41
C ALA A 338 -110.08 -27.08 122.76
N PRO A 339 -110.40 -26.92 124.06
CA PRO A 339 -111.63 -26.31 124.55
C PRO A 339 -111.35 -25.04 125.40
N LEU A 340 -112.22 -24.03 125.33
CA LEU A 340 -112.23 -22.87 126.22
C LEU A 340 -113.35 -23.01 127.26
N HIS A 341 -113.07 -22.64 128.51
CA HIS A 341 -114.12 -22.37 129.51
C HIS A 341 -114.65 -20.95 129.31
N GLU A 342 -115.95 -20.74 129.55
CA GLU A 342 -116.66 -19.48 129.25
C GLU A 342 -116.12 -18.27 130.03
N ASP A 343 -115.49 -18.48 131.20
CA ASP A 343 -114.90 -17.41 132.02
C ASP A 343 -113.58 -16.82 131.45
N VAL A 344 -113.04 -17.36 130.36
CA VAL A 344 -111.78 -16.90 129.78
C VAL A 344 -112.04 -15.81 128.73
N VAL A 345 -112.04 -14.55 129.17
CA VAL A 345 -112.00 -13.38 128.27
C VAL A 345 -110.73 -13.46 127.42
N VAL A 346 -110.88 -13.68 126.12
CA VAL A 346 -109.76 -13.80 125.18
C VAL A 346 -109.63 -12.51 124.36
N PRO A 347 -108.43 -11.91 124.21
CA PRO A 347 -108.27 -10.70 123.40
C PRO A 347 -108.68 -10.92 121.94
N GLU A 348 -109.28 -9.88 121.36
CA GLU A 348 -109.67 -9.81 119.95
C GLU A 348 -108.42 -9.63 119.08
N GLY A 349 -108.26 -10.49 118.07
CA GLY A 349 -107.08 -10.56 117.22
C GLY A 349 -106.82 -11.96 116.67
N GLU A 350 -106.16 -12.05 115.51
CA GLU A 350 -105.78 -13.31 114.88
C GLU A 350 -104.64 -14.01 115.65
N ARG A 351 -104.63 -15.35 115.66
CA ARG A 351 -103.73 -16.15 116.51
C ARG A 351 -103.03 -17.22 115.70
N VAL A 352 -101.70 -17.20 115.75
CA VAL A 352 -100.82 -18.09 114.99
C VAL A 352 -100.10 -19.06 115.94
N TYR A 353 -99.94 -20.31 115.51
CA TYR A 353 -99.25 -21.36 116.25
C TYR A 353 -97.88 -21.66 115.63
N ASP A 354 -96.83 -21.55 116.42
CA ASP A 354 -95.51 -22.06 116.07
C ASP A 354 -95.36 -23.50 116.60
N LEU A 355 -94.99 -24.43 115.72
CA LEU A 355 -94.55 -25.76 116.11
C LEU A 355 -93.02 -25.84 116.11
N LEU A 356 -92.47 -26.17 117.26
CA LEU A 356 -91.04 -26.19 117.54
C LEU A 356 -90.55 -27.65 117.65
N LEU A 357 -89.59 -28.05 116.82
CA LEU A 357 -88.95 -29.37 116.84
C LEU A 357 -87.50 -29.23 117.28
N ALA A 358 -87.05 -30.08 118.21
CA ALA A 358 -85.63 -30.37 118.44
C ALA A 358 -85.34 -31.83 118.07
N ASP A 359 -84.11 -32.11 117.64
CA ASP A 359 -83.52 -33.45 117.68
C ASP A 359 -82.86 -33.69 119.05
N ASN A 360 -82.05 -34.74 119.15
CA ASN A 360 -81.27 -35.09 120.34
C ASN A 360 -80.28 -33.99 120.84
N THR A 361 -80.12 -32.87 120.13
CA THR A 361 -79.38 -31.69 120.64
C THR A 361 -80.21 -30.81 121.59
N GLY A 362 -81.53 -31.05 121.71
CA GLY A 362 -82.43 -30.27 122.56
C GLY A 362 -82.69 -28.83 122.11
N ARG A 363 -82.13 -28.41 120.97
CA ARG A 363 -82.33 -27.07 120.39
C ARG A 363 -83.61 -27.01 119.56
N PHE A 364 -84.67 -26.50 120.16
CA PHE A 364 -85.95 -26.27 119.49
C PHE A 364 -85.85 -25.24 118.35
N LYS A 365 -86.23 -25.66 117.15
CA LYS A 365 -86.33 -24.84 115.93
C LYS A 365 -87.77 -24.83 115.43
N ALA A 366 -88.28 -23.66 115.02
CA ALA A 366 -89.59 -23.58 114.40
C ALA A 366 -89.58 -24.31 113.04
N ILE A 367 -90.44 -25.30 112.90
CA ILE A 367 -90.63 -26.08 111.66
C ILE A 367 -91.97 -25.77 110.98
N TYR A 368 -92.88 -25.11 111.68
CA TYR A 368 -94.13 -24.59 111.16
C TYR A 368 -94.54 -23.34 111.95
N SER A 369 -95.15 -22.39 111.26
CA SER A 369 -95.86 -21.26 111.86
C SER A 369 -97.14 -21.06 111.04
N GLY A 370 -98.30 -21.04 111.68
CA GLY A 370 -99.58 -20.86 110.98
C GLY A 370 -100.81 -21.22 111.80
N HIS A 371 -101.97 -21.22 111.13
CA HIS A 371 -103.28 -21.41 111.74
C HIS A 371 -103.72 -22.89 111.88
N SER A 372 -102.97 -23.84 111.30
CA SER A 372 -103.29 -25.27 111.39
C SER A 372 -103.19 -25.79 112.83
N LEU A 373 -103.92 -26.88 113.10
CA LEU A 373 -103.83 -27.67 114.33
C LEU A 373 -103.13 -29.02 114.11
N THR A 374 -102.59 -29.26 112.91
CA THR A 374 -101.90 -30.50 112.52
C THR A 374 -100.73 -30.25 111.56
N LEU A 375 -99.69 -31.08 111.63
CA LEU A 375 -98.52 -31.04 110.75
C LEU A 375 -97.89 -32.44 110.57
N ARG A 376 -97.50 -32.83 109.35
CA ARG A 376 -96.63 -34.00 109.13
C ARG A 376 -95.17 -33.56 108.96
N VAL A 377 -94.34 -33.87 109.94
CA VAL A 377 -92.88 -33.71 109.89
C VAL A 377 -92.28 -34.76 108.94
N ARG A 378 -91.32 -34.37 108.11
CA ARG A 378 -90.58 -35.24 107.19
C ARG A 378 -89.07 -35.08 107.42
N ASP A 379 -88.28 -35.87 106.71
CA ASP A 379 -86.82 -35.86 106.70
C ASP A 379 -86.18 -36.06 108.08
N LEU A 380 -86.87 -36.86 108.92
CA LEU A 380 -86.31 -37.37 110.18
C LEU A 380 -85.14 -38.32 109.91
N LYS A 381 -84.18 -38.35 110.83
CA LYS A 381 -83.05 -39.28 110.80
C LYS A 381 -83.45 -40.61 111.45
N PRO A 382 -83.35 -41.76 110.76
CA PRO A 382 -83.59 -43.08 111.36
C PRO A 382 -82.67 -43.32 112.56
N GLY A 383 -83.25 -43.73 113.70
CA GLY A 383 -82.54 -43.94 114.97
C GLY A 383 -82.37 -42.69 115.84
N THR A 384 -82.94 -41.54 115.48
CA THR A 384 -82.85 -40.29 116.28
C THR A 384 -84.14 -40.01 117.05
N GLU A 385 -84.01 -39.63 118.33
CA GLU A 385 -85.11 -39.10 119.14
C GLU A 385 -85.33 -37.60 118.86
N TYR A 386 -86.61 -37.21 118.82
CA TYR A 386 -87.07 -35.86 118.54
C TYR A 386 -88.06 -35.39 119.62
N SER A 387 -88.05 -34.10 119.96
CA SER A 387 -88.99 -33.49 120.90
C SER A 387 -89.74 -32.32 120.26
N VAL A 388 -91.04 -32.21 120.49
CA VAL A 388 -91.90 -31.17 119.91
C VAL A 388 -92.66 -30.39 120.98
N CYS A 389 -92.65 -29.05 120.89
CA CYS A 389 -93.50 -28.16 121.69
C CYS A 389 -94.22 -27.10 120.82
N LEU A 390 -95.19 -26.40 121.41
CA LEU A 390 -96.03 -25.41 120.74
C LEU A 390 -95.88 -24.03 121.40
N ARG A 391 -95.89 -22.97 120.59
CA ARG A 391 -95.98 -21.57 121.04
C ARG A 391 -97.13 -20.86 120.32
N VAL A 392 -97.75 -19.86 120.96
CA VAL A 392 -98.81 -19.04 120.37
C VAL A 392 -98.35 -17.58 120.31
N HIS A 393 -98.69 -16.86 119.26
CA HIS A 393 -98.53 -15.41 119.22
C HIS A 393 -99.78 -14.68 118.66
N ASN A 394 -99.95 -13.43 119.08
CA ASN A 394 -100.99 -12.51 118.63
C ASN A 394 -100.35 -11.11 118.55
N GLY A 395 -100.28 -10.54 117.35
CA GLY A 395 -99.42 -9.39 117.07
C GLY A 395 -97.96 -9.65 117.48
N ASN A 396 -97.37 -8.71 118.20
CA ASN A 396 -95.98 -8.79 118.70
C ASN A 396 -95.83 -9.61 120.00
N LEU A 397 -96.92 -9.99 120.66
CA LEU A 397 -96.89 -10.71 121.94
C LEU A 397 -96.77 -12.22 121.70
N LEU A 398 -95.76 -12.84 122.33
CA LEU A 398 -95.30 -14.21 122.10
C LEU A 398 -95.39 -15.00 123.40
N SER A 399 -96.18 -16.08 123.42
CA SER A 399 -96.31 -16.90 124.62
C SER A 399 -95.00 -17.63 124.97
N LYS A 400 -94.86 -18.02 126.25
CA LYS A 400 -93.98 -19.11 126.62
C LYS A 400 -94.39 -20.41 125.88
N PRO A 401 -93.43 -21.30 125.52
CA PRO A 401 -93.76 -22.60 124.92
C PRO A 401 -94.47 -23.54 125.90
N SER A 402 -95.29 -24.44 125.36
CA SER A 402 -95.91 -25.56 126.10
C SER A 402 -94.91 -26.68 126.43
N SER A 403 -95.33 -27.64 127.25
CA SER A 403 -94.54 -28.83 127.58
C SER A 403 -94.24 -29.69 126.34
N ALA A 404 -92.97 -30.05 126.16
CA ALA A 404 -92.52 -30.83 125.02
C ALA A 404 -92.93 -32.32 125.10
N THR A 405 -93.23 -32.91 123.95
CA THR A 405 -93.53 -34.34 123.77
C THR A 405 -92.43 -34.99 122.93
N THR A 406 -91.82 -36.09 123.39
CA THR A 406 -90.76 -36.83 122.68
C THR A 406 -91.30 -38.00 121.87
N PHE A 407 -90.58 -38.36 120.80
CA PHE A 407 -90.79 -39.59 120.02
C PHE A 407 -89.49 -40.03 119.31
N LEU A 408 -89.34 -41.34 119.06
CA LEU A 408 -88.14 -41.93 118.45
C LEU A 408 -88.43 -42.39 117.00
N ALA A 409 -87.64 -41.91 116.04
CA ALA A 409 -87.69 -42.44 114.67
C ALA A 409 -86.96 -43.81 114.61
N PRO A 410 -87.60 -44.91 114.17
CA PRO A 410 -86.99 -46.23 114.15
C PRO A 410 -85.84 -46.35 113.12
N ALA A 411 -84.86 -47.21 113.41
CA ALA A 411 -83.73 -47.50 112.53
C ALA A 411 -84.11 -48.33 111.29
N THR A 412 -83.28 -48.33 110.25
CA THR A 412 -83.53 -49.06 109.00
C THR A 412 -82.24 -49.55 108.32
N ARG A 413 -82.37 -50.30 107.21
CA ARG A 413 -81.25 -50.75 106.37
C ARG A 413 -80.54 -49.57 105.70
N PRO A 414 -79.31 -49.72 105.20
CA PRO A 414 -78.62 -48.66 104.48
C PRO A 414 -79.37 -48.30 103.20
N PHE A 415 -79.39 -47.02 102.84
CA PHE A 415 -79.92 -46.58 101.55
C PHE A 415 -78.94 -46.93 100.41
N ALA A 416 -79.44 -46.89 99.16
CA ALA A 416 -78.61 -47.10 97.97
C ALA A 416 -77.38 -46.17 97.95
N MET A 417 -76.21 -46.71 97.61
CA MET A 417 -74.98 -45.93 97.50
C MET A 417 -74.79 -45.34 96.09
N GLN A 418 -73.97 -44.30 95.99
CA GLN A 418 -73.45 -43.85 94.70
C GLN A 418 -72.56 -44.92 94.06
N ALA A 419 -72.54 -44.95 92.72
CA ALA A 419 -71.80 -45.93 91.94
C ALA A 419 -70.26 -45.83 92.11
N PRO A 420 -69.53 -46.95 92.03
CA PRO A 420 -68.10 -46.98 92.32
C PRO A 420 -67.27 -46.42 91.14
N ARG A 421 -66.59 -45.30 91.35
CA ARG A 421 -65.79 -44.62 90.31
C ARG A 421 -64.46 -45.34 90.09
N VAL A 422 -64.09 -45.54 88.82
CA VAL A 422 -62.76 -46.03 88.43
C VAL A 422 -61.75 -44.88 88.45
N THR A 423 -60.70 -44.98 89.28
CA THR A 423 -59.67 -43.93 89.42
C THR A 423 -58.30 -44.31 88.87
N GLN A 424 -58.06 -45.59 88.56
CA GLN A 424 -56.86 -46.03 87.85
C GLN A 424 -57.21 -47.19 86.92
N ARG A 425 -56.60 -47.22 85.73
CA ARG A 425 -56.78 -48.25 84.71
C ARG A 425 -55.42 -48.81 84.30
N THR A 426 -55.36 -50.11 84.08
CA THR A 426 -54.19 -50.79 83.48
C THR A 426 -54.65 -51.81 82.45
N ARG A 427 -53.70 -52.52 81.83
CA ARG A 427 -53.97 -53.62 80.89
C ARG A 427 -54.67 -54.83 81.54
N THR A 428 -54.63 -54.96 82.88
CA THR A 428 -55.14 -56.15 83.60
C THR A 428 -55.81 -55.85 84.95
N SER A 429 -56.00 -54.57 85.30
CA SER A 429 -56.64 -54.17 86.55
C SER A 429 -57.35 -52.82 86.49
N LEU A 430 -58.36 -52.65 87.36
CA LEU A 430 -59.14 -51.43 87.54
C LEU A 430 -59.27 -51.12 89.05
N LEU A 431 -58.91 -49.90 89.46
CA LEU A 431 -59.08 -49.42 90.84
C LEU A 431 -60.42 -48.69 90.97
N LEU A 432 -61.30 -49.20 91.84
CA LEU A 432 -62.63 -48.66 92.14
C LEU A 432 -62.64 -47.96 93.51
N ARG A 433 -63.36 -46.83 93.62
CA ARG A 433 -63.57 -46.04 94.85
C ARG A 433 -65.02 -45.57 95.00
N TRP A 434 -65.52 -45.50 96.24
CA TRP A 434 -66.92 -45.11 96.54
C TRP A 434 -67.03 -44.35 97.87
N PRO A 435 -68.07 -43.52 98.08
CA PRO A 435 -68.32 -42.86 99.36
C PRO A 435 -68.75 -43.85 100.46
N ALA A 436 -68.81 -43.39 101.71
CA ALA A 436 -69.36 -44.19 102.81
C ALA A 436 -70.90 -44.29 102.70
N ALA A 437 -71.47 -45.41 103.16
CA ALA A 437 -72.90 -45.49 103.44
C ALA A 437 -73.26 -44.78 104.76
N SER A 438 -74.54 -44.43 104.91
CA SER A 438 -75.13 -44.05 106.20
C SER A 438 -75.53 -45.29 106.98
N ASP A 439 -75.22 -45.35 108.28
CA ASP A 439 -75.63 -46.44 109.19
C ASP A 439 -77.16 -46.54 109.38
N ASN A 440 -77.92 -45.45 109.18
CA ASN A 440 -79.37 -45.41 109.31
C ASN A 440 -79.90 -45.97 110.67
N GLY A 441 -79.12 -45.77 111.73
CA GLY A 441 -79.44 -46.21 113.10
C GLY A 441 -79.02 -47.63 113.45
N ALA A 442 -78.35 -48.38 112.56
CA ALA A 442 -77.79 -49.71 112.85
C ALA A 442 -76.41 -49.88 112.19
N ARG A 443 -75.45 -50.51 112.88
CA ARG A 443 -74.03 -50.47 112.50
C ARG A 443 -73.73 -51.15 111.16
N LEU A 444 -73.01 -50.45 110.28
CA LEU A 444 -72.45 -50.98 109.03
C LEU A 444 -71.37 -52.05 109.30
N LEU A 445 -71.41 -53.13 108.52
CA LEU A 445 -70.58 -54.33 108.70
C LEU A 445 -69.57 -54.53 107.56
N TYR A 446 -70.00 -54.33 106.32
CA TYR A 446 -69.21 -54.40 105.08
C TYR A 446 -69.99 -53.87 103.87
N TYR A 447 -69.29 -53.64 102.77
CA TYR A 447 -69.87 -53.44 101.44
C TYR A 447 -69.79 -54.73 100.63
N VAL A 448 -70.66 -54.91 99.64
CA VAL A 448 -70.63 -56.02 98.67
C VAL A 448 -70.43 -55.42 97.28
N LEU A 449 -69.37 -55.82 96.58
CA LEU A 449 -69.02 -55.33 95.24
C LEU A 449 -69.18 -56.45 94.22
N GLU A 450 -69.94 -56.19 93.16
CA GLU A 450 -70.17 -57.14 92.05
C GLU A 450 -69.59 -56.61 90.73
N MET A 451 -69.13 -57.54 89.88
CA MET A 451 -68.68 -57.29 88.50
C MET A 451 -69.46 -58.16 87.52
N ASP A 452 -69.76 -57.60 86.36
CA ASP A 452 -70.16 -58.33 85.15
C ASP A 452 -69.13 -58.12 84.04
N ASP A 453 -68.68 -59.22 83.43
CA ASP A 453 -67.74 -59.27 82.30
C ASP A 453 -68.39 -59.72 80.98
N GLY A 454 -69.70 -59.98 81.00
CA GLY A 454 -70.51 -60.40 79.85
C GLY A 454 -71.53 -61.49 80.20
N GLU A 455 -71.29 -62.28 81.25
CA GLU A 455 -72.13 -63.43 81.64
C GLU A 455 -73.08 -63.13 82.83
N GLY A 456 -73.01 -61.94 83.42
CA GLY A 456 -73.86 -61.48 84.53
C GLY A 456 -73.07 -61.03 85.75
N PHE A 457 -73.75 -60.36 86.70
CA PHE A 457 -73.11 -59.85 87.90
C PHE A 457 -72.72 -60.98 88.87
N THR A 458 -71.44 -61.01 89.23
CA THR A 458 -70.82 -61.96 90.17
C THR A 458 -70.19 -61.21 91.34
N GLU A 459 -70.25 -61.79 92.55
CA GLU A 459 -69.67 -61.17 93.75
C GLU A 459 -68.13 -61.27 93.74
N ILE A 460 -67.46 -60.12 93.66
CA ILE A 460 -65.99 -60.05 93.67
C ILE A 460 -65.46 -60.22 95.09
N THR A 461 -66.05 -59.46 96.04
CA THR A 461 -65.49 -59.28 97.38
C THR A 461 -66.47 -58.56 98.32
N ARG A 462 -66.22 -58.69 99.63
CA ARG A 462 -66.94 -58.01 100.72
C ARG A 462 -66.05 -57.00 101.47
N PRO A 463 -65.61 -55.90 100.82
CA PRO A 463 -64.66 -54.97 101.40
C PRO A 463 -65.27 -54.22 102.60
N ARG A 464 -64.46 -54.04 103.65
CA ARG A 464 -64.70 -53.04 104.70
C ARG A 464 -64.08 -51.67 104.37
N THR A 465 -63.32 -51.60 103.28
CA THR A 465 -62.70 -50.38 102.75
C THR A 465 -63.61 -49.65 101.76
N ARG A 466 -63.34 -48.36 101.54
CA ARG A 466 -64.01 -47.50 100.53
C ARG A 466 -63.38 -47.57 99.13
N GLN A 467 -62.53 -48.57 98.90
CA GLN A 467 -61.84 -48.82 97.64
C GLN A 467 -61.48 -50.30 97.49
N HIS A 468 -61.35 -50.76 96.25
CA HIS A 468 -60.86 -52.10 95.89
C HIS A 468 -60.23 -52.10 94.48
N THR A 469 -59.15 -52.86 94.30
CA THR A 469 -58.52 -53.07 92.98
C THR A 469 -58.94 -54.42 92.44
N VAL A 470 -59.70 -54.43 91.35
CA VAL A 470 -60.04 -55.65 90.61
C VAL A 470 -58.86 -55.99 89.71
N ASN A 471 -58.30 -57.20 89.85
CA ASN A 471 -57.11 -57.67 89.12
C ASN A 471 -57.46 -58.84 88.20
N ASN A 472 -56.50 -59.27 87.38
CA ASN A 472 -56.63 -60.38 86.42
C ASN A 472 -57.71 -60.16 85.34
N LEU A 473 -58.02 -58.90 85.02
CA LEU A 473 -58.92 -58.53 83.94
C LEU A 473 -58.26 -58.76 82.57
N ARG A 474 -59.07 -59.03 81.54
CA ARG A 474 -58.63 -59.22 80.16
C ARG A 474 -58.29 -57.86 79.53
N PRO A 475 -57.20 -57.72 78.75
CA PRO A 475 -56.88 -56.49 78.03
C PRO A 475 -58.00 -56.00 77.10
N GLN A 476 -58.06 -54.68 76.87
CA GLN A 476 -59.03 -54.02 75.97
C GLN A 476 -60.52 -54.39 76.18
N THR A 477 -60.88 -55.01 77.31
CA THR A 477 -62.21 -55.60 77.55
C THR A 477 -63.09 -54.66 78.38
N ARG A 478 -64.40 -54.68 78.12
CA ARG A 478 -65.43 -53.89 78.82
C ARG A 478 -65.93 -54.65 80.06
N TYR A 479 -66.02 -53.96 81.19
CA TYR A 479 -66.54 -54.48 82.45
C TYR A 479 -67.62 -53.56 83.03
N ARG A 480 -68.54 -54.11 83.81
CA ARG A 480 -69.58 -53.37 84.57
C ARG A 480 -69.48 -53.67 86.06
N PHE A 481 -69.76 -52.68 86.91
CA PHE A 481 -69.62 -52.78 88.37
C PHE A 481 -70.81 -52.16 89.11
N ARG A 482 -71.23 -52.77 90.22
CA ARG A 482 -72.24 -52.22 91.15
C ARG A 482 -71.91 -52.59 92.60
N ILE A 483 -72.38 -51.79 93.56
CA ILE A 483 -72.05 -51.96 94.98
C ILE A 483 -73.26 -51.75 95.90
N ALA A 484 -73.32 -52.48 97.02
CA ALA A 484 -74.32 -52.29 98.08
C ALA A 484 -73.66 -52.28 99.46
N ALA A 485 -74.32 -51.67 100.46
CA ALA A 485 -73.89 -51.66 101.85
C ALA A 485 -74.71 -52.62 102.71
N VAL A 486 -74.11 -53.16 103.78
CA VAL A 486 -74.76 -54.07 104.73
C VAL A 486 -74.61 -53.54 106.15
N ASN A 487 -75.73 -53.32 106.86
CA ASN A 487 -75.74 -53.11 108.30
C ASN A 487 -76.41 -54.29 109.03
N GLU A 488 -76.50 -54.22 110.35
CA GLU A 488 -77.08 -55.27 111.21
C GLU A 488 -78.56 -55.59 110.91
N LEU A 489 -79.29 -54.69 110.22
CA LEU A 489 -80.66 -54.95 109.75
C LEU A 489 -80.72 -55.60 108.35
N GLY A 490 -79.60 -55.65 107.62
CA GLY A 490 -79.44 -56.33 106.35
C GLY A 490 -78.73 -55.52 105.26
N ARG A 491 -78.73 -56.09 104.03
CA ARG A 491 -78.22 -55.41 102.82
C ARG A 491 -79.21 -54.33 102.36
N GLY A 492 -78.71 -53.14 102.06
CA GLY A 492 -79.43 -52.09 101.34
C GLY A 492 -79.53 -52.37 99.84
N ASP A 493 -80.06 -51.41 99.10
CA ASP A 493 -80.19 -51.52 97.65
C ASP A 493 -78.84 -51.37 96.92
N TRP A 494 -78.80 -51.81 95.66
CA TRP A 494 -77.63 -51.67 94.79
C TRP A 494 -77.45 -50.22 94.31
N SER A 495 -76.21 -49.83 94.07
CA SER A 495 -75.88 -48.63 93.29
C SER A 495 -76.25 -48.78 91.82
N GLU A 496 -76.32 -47.65 91.12
CA GLU A 496 -76.22 -47.59 89.66
C GLU A 496 -74.97 -48.32 89.12
N GLU A 497 -75.05 -48.78 87.87
CA GLU A 497 -73.93 -49.48 87.20
C GLU A 497 -72.84 -48.52 86.73
N THR A 498 -71.56 -48.86 86.95
CA THR A 498 -70.40 -48.18 86.35
C THR A 498 -69.77 -49.05 85.27
N VAL A 499 -69.56 -48.48 84.07
CA VAL A 499 -68.92 -49.15 82.93
C VAL A 499 -67.48 -48.67 82.77
N ALA A 500 -66.54 -49.58 82.51
CA ALA A 500 -65.15 -49.24 82.25
C ALA A 500 -64.46 -50.22 81.30
N TRP A 501 -63.27 -49.83 80.80
CA TRP A 501 -62.40 -50.64 79.95
C TRP A 501 -60.97 -50.66 80.52
N THR A 502 -60.31 -51.81 80.40
CA THR A 502 -58.84 -51.94 80.56
C THR A 502 -58.10 -51.36 79.35
N THR A 503 -56.87 -50.87 79.53
CA THR A 503 -56.07 -50.27 78.44
C THR A 503 -55.52 -51.30 77.45
N GLY A 504 -55.06 -50.83 76.29
CA GLY A 504 -54.40 -51.61 75.24
C GLY A 504 -52.89 -51.73 75.44
N SER A 505 -52.13 -51.55 74.37
CA SER A 505 -50.66 -51.56 74.35
C SER A 505 -50.11 -50.46 73.44
N PRO A 506 -49.00 -49.79 73.81
CA PRO A 506 -48.40 -48.75 72.98
C PRO A 506 -47.94 -49.29 71.62
N PRO A 507 -47.81 -48.41 70.60
CA PRO A 507 -47.51 -48.83 69.24
C PRO A 507 -46.08 -49.39 69.09
N PRO A 508 -45.84 -50.24 68.08
CA PRO A 508 -44.49 -50.69 67.73
C PRO A 508 -43.63 -49.52 67.19
N ALA A 509 -42.31 -49.71 67.10
CA ALA A 509 -41.44 -48.73 66.46
C ALA A 509 -41.91 -48.45 65.02
N PRO A 510 -42.01 -47.18 64.58
CA PRO A 510 -42.28 -46.87 63.19
C PRO A 510 -41.07 -47.22 62.31
N ALA A 511 -41.27 -47.22 60.99
CA ALA A 511 -40.17 -47.27 60.05
C ALA A 511 -39.23 -46.05 60.25
N PRO A 512 -37.92 -46.17 59.95
CA PRO A 512 -37.05 -44.99 59.93
C PRO A 512 -37.53 -43.98 58.88
N PRO A 513 -37.39 -42.67 59.12
CA PRO A 513 -37.84 -41.64 58.19
C PRO A 513 -37.03 -41.70 56.89
N SER A 514 -37.70 -41.73 55.74
CA SER A 514 -37.08 -41.76 54.41
C SER A 514 -36.80 -40.35 53.90
N LEU A 515 -35.61 -40.10 53.35
CA LEU A 515 -35.29 -38.86 52.65
C LEU A 515 -36.03 -38.79 51.31
N SER A 516 -36.88 -37.78 51.14
CA SER A 516 -37.59 -37.49 49.88
C SER A 516 -36.81 -36.51 49.00
N THR A 517 -36.26 -35.45 49.60
CA THR A 517 -35.51 -34.39 48.90
C THR A 517 -34.43 -33.83 49.81
N ALA A 518 -33.23 -33.61 49.29
CA ALA A 518 -32.17 -32.84 49.94
C ALA A 518 -31.86 -31.56 49.17
N THR A 519 -31.52 -30.50 49.91
CA THR A 519 -30.98 -29.24 49.37
C THR A 519 -29.69 -28.88 50.15
N ASN A 520 -29.13 -27.69 49.92
CA ASN A 520 -28.02 -27.14 50.70
C ASN A 520 -28.43 -26.78 52.14
N GLU A 521 -29.66 -26.31 52.38
CA GLU A 521 -30.10 -25.84 53.71
C GLU A 521 -31.27 -26.65 54.32
N SER A 522 -31.78 -27.65 53.61
CA SER A 522 -32.93 -28.45 54.05
C SER A 522 -32.90 -29.92 53.67
N LEU A 523 -33.59 -30.72 54.48
CA LEU A 523 -33.87 -32.14 54.25
C LEU A 523 -35.38 -32.37 54.44
N LEU A 524 -36.07 -32.82 53.38
CA LEU A 524 -37.46 -33.23 53.43
C LEU A 524 -37.53 -34.72 53.76
N LEU A 525 -37.98 -35.04 54.96
CA LEU A 525 -38.16 -36.42 55.43
C LEU A 525 -39.63 -36.81 55.38
N GLY A 526 -39.91 -38.06 55.00
CA GLY A 526 -41.25 -38.66 54.96
C GLY A 526 -41.33 -39.96 55.76
N TRP A 527 -42.53 -40.35 56.16
CA TRP A 527 -42.82 -41.60 56.86
C TRP A 527 -44.27 -42.05 56.64
N GLU A 528 -44.52 -43.35 56.83
CA GLU A 528 -45.87 -43.90 56.82
C GLU A 528 -46.61 -43.55 58.13
N ARG A 529 -47.94 -43.37 58.03
CA ARG A 529 -48.84 -43.14 59.18
C ARG A 529 -50.06 -44.04 59.07
N ARG A 530 -50.39 -44.74 60.17
CA ARG A 530 -51.61 -45.52 60.41
C ARG A 530 -52.63 -44.66 61.17
N ALA A 531 -53.76 -45.22 61.58
CA ALA A 531 -54.81 -44.43 62.25
C ALA A 531 -54.36 -43.98 63.64
N ASP A 532 -54.70 -42.73 64.00
CA ASP A 532 -54.60 -42.15 65.34
C ASP A 532 -53.20 -42.16 65.99
N GLU A 533 -52.15 -42.11 65.16
CA GLU A 533 -50.74 -41.94 65.54
C GLU A 533 -50.28 -40.47 65.44
N GLU A 534 -49.70 -39.92 66.50
CA GLU A 534 -48.83 -38.73 66.44
C GLU A 534 -47.36 -39.16 66.40
N PHE A 535 -46.49 -38.37 65.77
CA PHE A 535 -45.07 -38.66 65.60
C PHE A 535 -44.17 -37.62 66.26
N THR A 536 -43.13 -38.08 66.98
CA THR A 536 -41.97 -37.25 67.35
C THR A 536 -40.81 -37.57 66.43
N LEU A 537 -40.29 -36.56 65.70
CA LEU A 537 -39.03 -36.64 64.97
C LEU A 537 -37.93 -35.95 65.78
N GLN A 538 -36.81 -36.64 66.01
CA GLN A 538 -35.59 -36.04 66.55
C GLN A 538 -34.49 -35.98 65.51
N MET A 539 -33.70 -34.90 65.58
CA MET A 539 -32.50 -34.67 64.80
C MET A 539 -31.30 -34.47 65.74
N ASP A 540 -30.18 -35.09 65.43
CA ASP A 540 -28.87 -34.79 66.03
C ASP A 540 -28.00 -34.06 64.99
N ASP A 541 -27.59 -32.84 65.35
CA ASP A 541 -26.53 -32.09 64.67
C ASP A 541 -25.21 -32.41 65.39
N ALA A 542 -24.45 -33.33 64.81
CA ALA A 542 -23.20 -33.82 65.39
C ALA A 542 -22.13 -32.72 65.52
N ALA A 543 -22.22 -31.63 64.74
CA ALA A 543 -21.31 -30.48 64.86
C ALA A 543 -21.68 -29.54 66.02
N ARG A 544 -22.96 -29.50 66.42
CA ARG A 544 -23.44 -28.74 67.60
C ARG A 544 -23.29 -29.52 68.91
N GLY A 545 -23.18 -30.85 68.87
CA GLY A 545 -22.84 -31.70 70.02
C GLY A 545 -23.94 -31.78 71.11
N HIS A 546 -25.16 -31.34 70.82
CA HIS A 546 -26.29 -31.39 71.76
C HIS A 546 -27.06 -32.72 71.75
N GLY A 547 -26.76 -33.62 70.82
CA GLY A 547 -27.48 -34.89 70.68
C GLY A 547 -28.85 -34.71 69.99
N PHE A 548 -29.65 -35.77 70.04
CA PHE A 548 -30.98 -35.82 69.44
C PHE A 548 -31.97 -34.87 70.13
N LEU A 549 -32.26 -33.74 69.48
CA LEU A 549 -33.26 -32.76 69.87
C LEU A 549 -34.57 -32.96 69.07
N PRO A 550 -35.76 -32.72 69.65
CA PRO A 550 -37.01 -32.76 68.91
C PRO A 550 -37.08 -31.60 67.89
N VAL A 551 -37.35 -31.94 66.63
CA VAL A 551 -37.53 -30.96 65.54
C VAL A 551 -38.97 -30.90 65.03
N TYR A 552 -39.74 -31.98 65.21
CA TYR A 552 -41.16 -32.03 64.88
C TYR A 552 -41.92 -32.93 65.87
N SER A 553 -43.15 -32.51 66.19
CA SER A 553 -44.14 -33.28 66.95
C SER A 553 -45.54 -33.01 66.38
N GLY A 554 -46.25 -34.04 65.92
CA GLY A 554 -47.60 -33.91 65.33
C GLY A 554 -48.01 -35.07 64.43
N SER A 555 -49.13 -34.93 63.71
CA SER A 555 -49.80 -36.03 62.98
C SER A 555 -49.51 -36.11 61.46
N ASP A 556 -48.54 -35.33 60.97
CA ASP A 556 -48.17 -35.27 59.55
C ASP A 556 -47.34 -36.50 59.12
N ARG A 557 -47.24 -36.69 57.80
CA ARG A 557 -46.48 -37.77 57.13
C ARG A 557 -45.10 -37.35 56.64
N SER A 558 -44.73 -36.10 56.83
CA SER A 558 -43.46 -35.55 56.36
C SER A 558 -43.13 -34.24 57.06
N TYR A 559 -41.84 -33.96 57.23
CA TYR A 559 -41.35 -32.70 57.78
C TYR A 559 -40.13 -32.19 57.00
N MET A 560 -40.09 -30.88 56.78
CA MET A 560 -38.97 -30.18 56.15
C MET A 560 -38.07 -29.62 57.26
N CYS A 561 -36.95 -30.30 57.55
CA CYS A 561 -35.90 -29.72 58.38
C CYS A 561 -35.24 -28.59 57.59
N THR A 562 -35.21 -27.36 58.12
CA THR A 562 -34.62 -26.17 57.47
C THR A 562 -33.60 -25.48 58.37
N GLY A 563 -32.77 -24.60 57.80
CA GLY A 563 -31.70 -23.92 58.55
C GLY A 563 -30.54 -24.87 58.91
N LEU A 564 -30.37 -25.92 58.10
CA LEU A 564 -29.27 -26.87 58.20
C LEU A 564 -28.00 -26.30 57.55
N HIS A 565 -26.84 -26.74 58.00
CA HIS A 565 -25.58 -26.41 57.34
C HIS A 565 -25.39 -27.28 56.09
N ARG A 566 -24.89 -26.69 55.00
CA ARG A 566 -24.58 -27.38 53.74
C ARG A 566 -23.53 -28.46 53.88
N ALA A 567 -23.54 -29.44 52.99
CA ALA A 567 -22.57 -30.55 52.93
C ALA A 567 -22.32 -31.28 54.28
N THR A 568 -23.30 -31.26 55.20
CA THR A 568 -23.17 -31.72 56.60
C THR A 568 -24.08 -32.91 56.87
N ASP A 569 -23.58 -33.89 57.62
CA ASP A 569 -24.31 -35.11 57.98
C ASP A 569 -25.21 -34.88 59.21
N TYR A 570 -26.50 -35.17 59.05
CA TYR A 570 -27.51 -35.07 60.11
C TYR A 570 -28.10 -36.45 60.41
N ARG A 571 -28.22 -36.80 61.71
CA ARG A 571 -28.82 -38.06 62.14
C ARG A 571 -30.26 -37.85 62.57
N PHE A 572 -31.15 -38.79 62.22
CA PHE A 572 -32.58 -38.72 62.50
C PHE A 572 -33.13 -40.00 63.10
N ARG A 573 -34.13 -39.87 63.97
CA ARG A 573 -34.93 -40.99 64.49
C ARG A 573 -36.37 -40.54 64.78
N LEU A 574 -37.30 -41.47 64.63
CA LEU A 574 -38.74 -41.22 64.67
C LEU A 574 -39.40 -42.15 65.71
N ARG A 575 -40.43 -41.70 66.42
CA ARG A 575 -41.32 -42.57 67.22
C ARG A 575 -42.76 -42.13 67.03
N CYS A 576 -43.71 -43.03 67.29
CA CYS A 576 -45.13 -42.70 67.37
C CYS A 576 -45.64 -42.71 68.83
N GLU A 577 -46.71 -41.98 69.06
CA GLU A 577 -47.43 -41.83 70.34
C GLU A 577 -48.93 -41.93 70.08
N THR A 578 -49.64 -42.60 70.98
CA THR A 578 -51.10 -42.84 70.90
C THR A 578 -51.72 -42.74 72.30
N VAL A 579 -53.04 -42.83 72.40
CA VAL A 579 -53.76 -42.87 73.69
C VAL A 579 -53.37 -44.04 74.62
N ASP A 580 -52.77 -45.10 74.09
CA ASP A 580 -52.23 -46.23 74.87
C ASP A 580 -50.74 -46.09 75.23
N GLY A 581 -50.09 -45.00 74.80
CA GLY A 581 -48.74 -44.59 75.22
C GLY A 581 -47.74 -44.34 74.08
N GLN A 582 -46.50 -44.06 74.47
CA GLN A 582 -45.36 -43.82 73.57
C GLN A 582 -44.74 -45.14 73.07
N GLY A 583 -44.57 -45.25 71.76
CA GLY A 583 -43.80 -46.31 71.12
C GLY A 583 -42.28 -46.08 71.21
N PRO A 584 -41.47 -47.14 70.98
CA PRO A 584 -40.02 -47.03 70.90
C PRO A 584 -39.55 -46.27 69.65
N TRP A 585 -38.33 -45.73 69.71
CA TRP A 585 -37.68 -45.08 68.56
C TRP A 585 -37.38 -46.08 67.43
N SER A 586 -37.47 -45.59 66.19
CA SER A 586 -36.97 -46.26 65.00
C SER A 586 -35.44 -46.26 64.94
N VAL A 587 -34.88 -47.03 64.00
CA VAL A 587 -33.43 -47.09 63.75
C VAL A 587 -32.90 -45.72 63.31
N GLU A 588 -31.76 -45.31 63.87
CA GLU A 588 -31.10 -44.05 63.50
C GLU A 588 -30.64 -44.10 62.04
N VAL A 589 -31.01 -43.09 61.24
CA VAL A 589 -30.58 -42.90 59.86
C VAL A 589 -29.79 -41.60 59.72
N THR A 590 -28.83 -41.57 58.80
CA THR A 590 -27.99 -40.39 58.55
C THR A 590 -28.21 -39.90 57.12
N TYR A 591 -28.44 -38.60 56.97
CA TYR A 591 -28.63 -37.94 55.67
C TYR A 591 -27.78 -36.67 55.59
N ARG A 592 -27.12 -36.47 54.46
CA ARG A 592 -26.26 -35.31 54.19
C ARG A 592 -27.02 -34.25 53.42
N THR A 593 -26.91 -32.98 53.84
CA THR A 593 -27.28 -31.85 52.97
C THR A 593 -26.36 -31.78 51.76
N LEU A 594 -26.85 -31.26 50.64
CA LEU A 594 -26.03 -31.11 49.44
C LEU A 594 -25.01 -29.97 49.62
N PRO A 595 -23.86 -30.01 48.93
CA PRO A 595 -23.03 -28.83 48.74
C PRO A 595 -23.68 -27.84 47.78
N GLU A 596 -23.23 -26.60 47.84
CA GLU A 596 -23.61 -25.53 46.93
C GLU A 596 -22.47 -25.24 45.93
N ARG A 597 -22.75 -24.49 44.86
CA ARG A 597 -21.71 -24.04 43.93
C ARG A 597 -20.74 -23.11 44.64
N PRO A 598 -19.43 -23.16 44.33
CA PRO A 598 -18.45 -22.31 45.00
C PRO A 598 -18.62 -20.86 44.55
N GLY A 599 -18.18 -19.92 45.39
CA GLY A 599 -18.11 -18.51 45.04
C GLY A 599 -17.10 -18.24 43.91
N PRO A 600 -17.12 -17.04 43.30
CA PRO A 600 -16.11 -16.67 42.32
C PRO A 600 -14.72 -16.58 42.99
N PRO A 601 -13.65 -17.13 42.37
CA PRO A 601 -12.28 -17.00 42.87
C PRO A 601 -11.76 -15.55 42.76
N SER A 602 -10.62 -15.26 43.41
CA SER A 602 -10.10 -13.89 43.42
C SER A 602 -9.72 -13.38 42.02
N ARG A 603 -9.76 -12.05 41.83
CA ARG A 603 -9.41 -11.38 40.57
C ARG A 603 -7.97 -11.78 40.18
N PRO A 604 -7.74 -12.35 38.98
CA PRO A 604 -6.42 -12.88 38.63
C PRO A 604 -5.41 -11.75 38.56
N THR A 605 -4.24 -11.92 39.19
CA THR A 605 -3.15 -10.93 39.23
C THR A 605 -1.93 -11.43 38.46
N SER A 606 -1.21 -10.52 37.81
CA SER A 606 0.03 -10.87 37.11
C SER A 606 1.15 -11.22 38.10
N ARG A 607 1.92 -12.27 37.79
CA ARG A 607 3.06 -12.73 38.60
C ARG A 607 4.37 -12.61 37.82
N GLY A 608 5.31 -11.85 38.37
CA GLY A 608 6.65 -11.68 37.80
C GLY A 608 6.69 -10.75 36.59
N ARG A 609 7.68 -10.94 35.71
CA ARG A 609 7.87 -10.11 34.52
C ARG A 609 6.86 -10.47 33.43
N ILE A 610 6.14 -9.48 32.92
CA ILE A 610 5.38 -9.61 31.67
C ILE A 610 6.39 -9.65 30.52
N HIS A 611 6.15 -10.51 29.53
CA HIS A 611 6.93 -10.60 28.31
C HIS A 611 6.04 -10.27 27.10
N SER A 612 6.63 -10.16 25.91
CA SER A 612 5.88 -9.82 24.70
C SER A 612 5.00 -10.96 24.15
N ARG A 613 5.31 -12.23 24.46
CA ARG A 613 4.48 -13.38 24.05
C ARG A 613 3.99 -14.25 25.20
N ALA A 614 4.20 -13.82 26.44
CA ALA A 614 3.78 -14.60 27.61
C ALA A 614 3.67 -13.76 28.89
N PHE A 615 2.81 -14.20 29.80
CA PHE A 615 2.80 -13.77 31.20
C PHE A 615 2.42 -14.93 32.12
N ARG A 616 2.35 -14.68 33.42
CA ARG A 616 1.76 -15.61 34.39
C ARG A 616 0.67 -14.91 35.19
N LEU A 617 -0.42 -15.60 35.42
CA LEU A 617 -1.53 -15.14 36.25
C LEU A 617 -1.66 -16.07 37.45
N ARG A 618 -1.94 -15.49 38.62
CA ARG A 618 -2.28 -16.22 39.84
C ARG A 618 -3.62 -15.73 40.38
N TRP A 619 -4.33 -16.59 41.09
CA TRP A 619 -5.56 -16.26 41.80
C TRP A 619 -5.62 -17.05 43.11
N ASP A 620 -6.44 -16.58 44.04
CA ASP A 620 -6.70 -17.23 45.31
C ASP A 620 -7.98 -18.06 45.21
N PRO A 621 -8.15 -19.10 46.04
CA PRO A 621 -9.43 -19.81 46.14
C PRO A 621 -10.56 -18.83 46.51
N PRO A 622 -11.82 -19.17 46.18
CA PRO A 622 -12.95 -18.35 46.63
C PRO A 622 -13.02 -18.34 48.15
N THR A 623 -13.54 -17.24 48.71
CA THR A 623 -13.81 -17.11 50.16
C THR A 623 -14.87 -18.11 50.64
N ASP A 624 -15.70 -18.58 49.72
CA ASP A 624 -16.75 -19.57 49.94
C ASP A 624 -16.59 -20.70 48.90
N ASP A 625 -16.41 -21.93 49.38
CA ASP A 625 -16.23 -23.16 48.60
C ASP A 625 -17.53 -23.93 48.32
N GLY A 626 -18.68 -23.45 48.81
CA GLY A 626 -19.96 -24.16 48.76
C GLY A 626 -20.07 -25.38 49.69
N GLY A 627 -19.07 -25.61 50.55
CA GLY A 627 -19.00 -26.77 51.46
C GLY A 627 -18.41 -28.04 50.83
N ALA A 628 -17.88 -27.96 49.61
CA ALA A 628 -17.16 -29.04 48.95
C ALA A 628 -15.84 -28.54 48.35
N ILE A 629 -14.86 -29.42 48.22
CA ILE A 629 -13.53 -29.06 47.71
C ILE A 629 -13.59 -28.57 46.26
N VAL A 630 -12.72 -27.61 45.92
CA VAL A 630 -12.62 -27.08 44.56
C VAL A 630 -11.70 -27.97 43.72
N ASP A 631 -12.31 -28.73 42.80
CA ASP A 631 -11.62 -29.71 41.95
C ASP A 631 -10.80 -29.05 40.82
N CYS A 632 -11.29 -27.94 40.28
CA CYS A 632 -10.77 -27.36 39.04
C CYS A 632 -10.99 -25.85 38.97
N TYR A 633 -9.97 -25.13 38.51
CA TYR A 633 -10.07 -23.76 37.99
C TYR A 633 -10.15 -23.78 36.46
N THR A 634 -10.84 -22.81 35.88
CA THR A 634 -10.86 -22.56 34.43
C THR A 634 -10.60 -21.08 34.19
N LEU A 635 -9.51 -20.78 33.48
CA LEU A 635 -9.08 -19.44 33.09
C LEU A 635 -9.41 -19.21 31.61
N GLU A 636 -10.01 -18.06 31.32
CA GLU A 636 -10.23 -17.58 29.96
C GLU A 636 -9.50 -16.23 29.73
N LEU A 637 -9.05 -16.04 28.48
CA LEU A 637 -8.44 -14.80 27.99
C LEU A 637 -9.25 -14.25 26.79
N ASP A 638 -9.56 -12.96 26.81
CA ASP A 638 -10.13 -12.20 25.69
C ASP A 638 -9.08 -11.21 25.15
N ALA A 639 -8.85 -11.24 23.84
CA ALA A 639 -7.92 -10.36 23.12
C ALA A 639 -8.63 -9.27 22.28
N GLY A 640 -9.97 -9.18 22.38
CA GLY A 640 -10.84 -8.38 21.51
C GLY A 640 -11.82 -9.23 20.70
N GLU A 641 -11.56 -10.53 20.53
CA GLU A 641 -12.42 -11.48 19.81
C GLU A 641 -13.38 -12.27 20.74
N GLY A 642 -13.43 -11.92 22.03
CA GLY A 642 -14.14 -12.67 23.05
C GLY A 642 -13.26 -13.68 23.78
N TYR A 643 -13.79 -14.19 24.90
CA TYR A 643 -13.07 -15.06 25.83
C TYR A 643 -12.85 -16.46 25.27
N LYS A 644 -11.60 -16.91 25.28
CA LYS A 644 -11.15 -18.26 24.87
C LYS A 644 -10.44 -18.95 26.05
N PRO A 645 -10.62 -20.27 26.26
CA PRO A 645 -10.00 -20.97 27.38
C PRO A 645 -8.47 -21.01 27.22
N ALA A 646 -7.75 -20.64 28.28
CA ALA A 646 -6.29 -20.56 28.31
C ALA A 646 -5.65 -21.54 29.31
N TYR A 647 -6.36 -21.91 30.38
CA TYR A 647 -5.93 -22.95 31.32
C TYR A 647 -7.13 -23.62 31.97
N ARG A 648 -7.01 -24.92 32.26
CA ARG A 648 -7.98 -25.69 33.04
C ARG A 648 -7.25 -26.76 33.86
N GLY A 649 -7.42 -26.75 35.18
CA GLY A 649 -6.75 -27.66 36.11
C GLY A 649 -6.85 -27.18 37.56
N SER A 650 -6.28 -27.93 38.51
CA SER A 650 -6.37 -27.65 39.96
C SER A 650 -5.33 -26.64 40.49
N GLU A 651 -4.30 -26.28 39.70
CA GLU A 651 -3.34 -25.25 40.10
C GLU A 651 -3.97 -23.84 40.15
N ARG A 652 -3.37 -22.98 40.99
CA ARG A 652 -3.78 -21.58 41.24
C ARG A 652 -2.93 -20.53 40.51
N GLU A 653 -2.06 -20.99 39.61
CA GLU A 653 -1.26 -20.18 38.70
C GLU A 653 -1.36 -20.79 37.30
N ALA A 654 -1.41 -19.95 36.28
CA ALA A 654 -1.29 -20.37 34.89
C ALA A 654 -0.18 -19.56 34.19
N HIS A 655 0.63 -20.26 33.40
CA HIS A 655 1.52 -19.62 32.44
C HIS A 655 0.82 -19.52 31.09
N CYS A 656 0.47 -18.29 30.70
CA CYS A 656 -0.14 -18.01 29.41
C CYS A 656 0.98 -17.74 28.41
N ASP A 657 1.15 -18.61 27.42
CA ASP A 657 2.14 -18.49 26.33
C ASP A 657 1.46 -18.17 24.98
N ARG A 658 2.27 -18.06 23.91
CA ARG A 658 1.83 -17.80 22.52
C ARG A 658 0.93 -16.56 22.36
N LEU A 659 1.06 -15.59 23.26
CA LEU A 659 0.31 -14.34 23.23
C LEU A 659 0.82 -13.39 22.13
N LEU A 660 -0.05 -12.48 21.68
CA LEU A 660 0.29 -11.41 20.76
C LEU A 660 1.03 -10.27 21.49
N PRO A 661 2.12 -9.71 20.94
CA PRO A 661 2.82 -8.55 21.50
C PRO A 661 1.99 -7.26 21.55
N GLY A 662 2.23 -6.44 22.57
CA GLY A 662 1.55 -5.16 22.80
C GLY A 662 0.02 -5.23 22.93
N THR A 663 -0.56 -6.42 23.10
CA THR A 663 -2.01 -6.66 23.08
C THR A 663 -2.57 -6.71 24.51
N PRO A 664 -3.66 -5.97 24.81
CA PRO A 664 -4.34 -6.03 26.10
C PRO A 664 -5.21 -7.28 26.21
N TYR A 665 -4.82 -8.24 27.04
CA TYR A 665 -5.61 -9.43 27.33
C TYR A 665 -6.47 -9.24 28.57
N LYS A 666 -7.80 -9.39 28.45
CA LYS A 666 -8.69 -9.48 29.61
C LYS A 666 -8.74 -10.92 30.10
N ALA A 667 -8.38 -11.15 31.35
CA ALA A 667 -8.35 -12.45 31.98
C ALA A 667 -9.45 -12.60 33.03
N ARG A 668 -10.19 -13.71 33.00
CA ARG A 668 -11.17 -14.09 34.03
C ARG A 668 -11.02 -15.55 34.39
N VAL A 669 -11.25 -15.90 35.66
CA VAL A 669 -11.16 -17.27 36.16
C VAL A 669 -12.43 -17.64 36.92
N ARG A 670 -12.88 -18.88 36.78
CA ARG A 670 -13.92 -19.50 37.61
C ARG A 670 -13.39 -20.81 38.17
N CYS A 671 -14.12 -21.39 39.11
CA CYS A 671 -13.80 -22.69 39.68
C CYS A 671 -15.00 -23.64 39.66
N SER A 672 -14.82 -24.90 40.09
CA SER A 672 -15.91 -25.87 40.23
C SER A 672 -15.64 -26.86 41.35
N ASN A 673 -16.71 -27.28 42.02
CA ASN A 673 -16.78 -28.42 42.94
C ASN A 673 -17.84 -29.42 42.43
N GLU A 674 -18.18 -30.43 43.24
CA GLU A 674 -19.20 -31.44 42.92
C GLU A 674 -20.63 -30.90 42.67
N ALA A 675 -20.97 -29.69 43.17
CA ALA A 675 -22.25 -29.02 42.90
C ALA A 675 -22.26 -28.17 41.60
N GLY A 676 -21.09 -27.97 40.98
CA GLY A 676 -20.94 -27.32 39.68
C GLY A 676 -19.96 -26.15 39.66
N THR A 677 -20.05 -25.32 38.61
CA THR A 677 -19.15 -24.17 38.39
C THR A 677 -19.59 -22.92 39.14
N SER A 678 -18.63 -22.18 39.70
CA SER A 678 -18.82 -20.82 40.18
C SER A 678 -19.16 -19.84 39.05
N GLU A 679 -19.62 -18.66 39.45
CA GLU A 679 -19.53 -17.46 38.63
C GLU A 679 -18.07 -17.08 38.30
N TRP A 680 -17.91 -16.22 37.31
CA TRP A 680 -16.60 -15.70 36.90
C TRP A 680 -16.07 -14.65 37.89
N SER A 681 -14.76 -14.66 38.11
CA SER A 681 -14.04 -13.56 38.77
C SER A 681 -14.26 -12.23 38.04
N ALA A 682 -14.07 -11.12 38.75
CA ALA A 682 -13.80 -9.85 38.10
C ALA A 682 -12.63 -10.01 37.11
N ALA A 683 -12.71 -9.35 35.95
CA ALA A 683 -11.67 -9.44 34.92
C ALA A 683 -10.46 -8.55 35.26
N GLU A 684 -9.26 -9.02 34.93
CA GLU A 684 -8.01 -8.22 34.92
C GLU A 684 -7.52 -7.99 33.50
N THR A 685 -7.02 -6.78 33.20
CA THR A 685 -6.44 -6.47 31.88
C THR A 685 -4.92 -6.46 31.98
N VAL A 686 -4.27 -7.43 31.33
CA VAL A 686 -2.80 -7.52 31.26
C VAL A 686 -2.34 -7.31 29.83
N THR A 687 -1.67 -6.19 29.59
CA THR A 687 -1.06 -5.88 28.28
C THR A 687 0.33 -6.50 28.19
N THR A 688 0.59 -7.29 27.15
CA THR A 688 1.93 -7.83 26.85
C THR A 688 2.92 -6.72 26.50
N GLU A 689 4.22 -6.95 26.70
CA GLU A 689 5.23 -6.02 26.20
C GLU A 689 5.21 -5.95 24.66
N ALA A 690 5.62 -4.82 24.08
CA ALA A 690 5.87 -4.75 22.64
C ALA A 690 7.15 -5.55 22.29
N ALA A 691 7.13 -6.21 21.14
CA ALA A 691 8.29 -6.82 20.51
C ALA A 691 8.83 -5.92 19.38
N ALA A 692 9.99 -6.24 18.83
CA ALA A 692 10.36 -5.78 17.49
C ALA A 692 9.37 -6.34 16.44
N PRO A 693 9.29 -5.75 15.22
CA PRO A 693 8.42 -6.25 14.16
C PRO A 693 8.79 -7.68 13.71
N ALA A 694 7.84 -8.36 13.06
CA ALA A 694 8.14 -9.53 12.26
C ALA A 694 8.99 -9.15 11.02
N ALA A 695 9.55 -10.15 10.34
CA ALA A 695 10.21 -9.93 9.06
C ALA A 695 9.21 -9.39 8.02
N CYS A 696 9.67 -8.53 7.13
CA CYS A 696 8.95 -8.23 5.90
C CYS A 696 8.97 -9.46 4.98
N ALA A 697 7.96 -9.55 4.10
CA ALA A 697 8.07 -10.39 2.91
C ALA A 697 9.28 -9.95 2.06
N ALA A 698 9.76 -10.83 1.18
CA ALA A 698 10.81 -10.46 0.22
C ALA A 698 10.38 -9.23 -0.61
N PRO A 699 11.26 -8.23 -0.82
CA PRO A 699 10.94 -7.13 -1.71
C PRO A 699 10.74 -7.64 -3.14
N LEU A 700 9.95 -6.91 -3.92
CA LEU A 700 9.62 -7.21 -5.31
C LEU A 700 10.06 -6.06 -6.21
N PRO A 701 10.44 -6.31 -7.48
CA PRO A 701 10.65 -5.26 -8.45
C PRO A 701 9.35 -4.46 -8.67
N ALA A 702 9.43 -3.15 -8.52
CA ALA A 702 8.33 -2.23 -8.83
C ALA A 702 8.27 -1.91 -10.34
N ALA A 703 9.43 -1.95 -11.01
CA ALA A 703 9.61 -1.83 -12.45
C ALA A 703 10.78 -2.74 -12.90
N GLU A 704 10.97 -2.90 -14.21
CA GLU A 704 12.11 -3.62 -14.78
C GLU A 704 13.47 -2.98 -14.39
N PRO A 705 14.54 -3.79 -14.24
CA PRO A 705 15.87 -3.27 -13.95
C PRO A 705 16.36 -2.33 -15.05
N ARG A 706 16.89 -1.18 -14.65
CA ARG A 706 17.64 -0.28 -15.54
C ARG A 706 19.13 -0.39 -15.24
N ALA A 707 19.95 0.19 -16.11
CA ALA A 707 21.40 0.13 -15.99
C ALA A 707 21.95 0.64 -14.64
N THR A 708 21.41 1.74 -14.12
CA THR A 708 21.92 2.40 -12.91
C THR A 708 20.91 2.53 -11.77
N LEU A 709 19.70 1.96 -11.93
CA LEU A 709 18.67 1.99 -10.90
C LEU A 709 17.70 0.80 -10.96
N GLN A 710 17.14 0.46 -9.80
CA GLN A 710 16.06 -0.52 -9.63
C GLN A 710 14.99 0.07 -8.72
N ALA A 711 13.73 0.04 -9.16
CA ALA A 711 12.60 0.38 -8.31
C ALA A 711 12.14 -0.86 -7.52
N LEU A 712 11.99 -0.75 -6.22
CA LEU A 712 11.60 -1.83 -5.31
C LEU A 712 10.33 -1.47 -4.55
N ARG A 713 9.52 -2.47 -4.24
CA ARG A 713 8.35 -2.38 -3.33
C ARG A 713 8.29 -3.58 -2.40
N TRP A 714 7.70 -3.42 -1.24
CA TRP A 714 7.48 -4.49 -0.26
C TRP A 714 6.12 -4.32 0.41
N CYS A 715 5.75 -5.28 1.24
CA CYS A 715 4.59 -5.18 2.11
C CYS A 715 5.06 -4.91 3.56
N ALA A 716 4.19 -4.27 4.35
CA ALA A 716 4.40 -4.17 5.79
C ALA A 716 4.45 -5.58 6.43
N PRO A 717 5.24 -5.78 7.50
CA PRO A 717 5.29 -7.06 8.21
C PRO A 717 3.94 -7.42 8.82
N GLU A 718 3.54 -8.68 8.71
CA GLU A 718 2.24 -9.21 9.17
C GLU A 718 1.92 -8.90 10.64
N CYS A 719 2.97 -8.76 11.46
CA CYS A 719 2.87 -8.29 12.84
C CYS A 719 3.91 -7.20 13.10
N THR A 720 3.47 -6.00 13.48
CA THR A 720 4.34 -4.87 13.83
C THR A 720 5.00 -5.00 15.22
N GLY A 721 4.79 -6.12 15.92
CA GLY A 721 5.29 -6.33 17.29
C GLY A 721 4.49 -5.59 18.37
N GLY A 722 3.28 -5.12 18.09
CA GLY A 722 2.45 -4.43 19.08
C GLY A 722 2.88 -2.97 19.35
N ALA A 723 3.59 -2.38 18.40
CA ALA A 723 3.90 -0.95 18.35
C ALA A 723 3.80 -0.45 16.90
N PRO A 724 3.52 0.84 16.66
CA PRO A 724 3.61 1.40 15.31
C PRO A 724 5.05 1.32 14.79
N LEU A 725 5.18 1.07 13.49
CA LEU A 725 6.47 1.10 12.80
C LEU A 725 7.01 2.53 12.77
N THR A 726 8.34 2.68 12.84
CA THR A 726 9.03 3.97 12.85
C THR A 726 9.75 4.23 11.53
N GLU A 727 10.27 3.18 10.89
CA GLU A 727 10.95 3.22 9.59
C GLU A 727 11.11 1.79 9.03
N TYR A 728 11.30 1.69 7.72
CA TYR A 728 11.97 0.61 7.03
C TYR A 728 13.38 1.04 6.67
N ARG A 729 14.29 0.06 6.59
CA ARG A 729 15.59 0.21 5.94
C ARG A 729 15.72 -0.80 4.83
N VAL A 730 16.20 -0.36 3.66
CA VAL A 730 16.52 -1.22 2.52
C VAL A 730 18.02 -1.28 2.38
N ASP A 731 18.60 -2.44 2.67
CA ASP A 731 20.03 -2.70 2.56
C ASP A 731 20.30 -3.49 1.28
N VAL A 732 21.19 -2.96 0.44
CA VAL A 732 21.54 -3.48 -0.89
C VAL A 732 23.01 -3.89 -0.91
N THR A 733 23.27 -5.14 -1.27
CA THR A 733 24.60 -5.74 -1.34
C THR A 733 24.96 -6.05 -2.79
N ASP A 734 26.17 -5.69 -3.21
CA ASP A 734 26.68 -5.99 -4.55
C ASP A 734 27.28 -7.41 -4.67
N ALA A 735 27.66 -7.79 -5.89
CA ALA A 735 28.34 -9.06 -6.17
C ALA A 735 29.73 -9.21 -5.49
N ALA A 736 30.30 -8.15 -4.91
CA ALA A 736 31.52 -8.21 -4.12
C ALA A 736 31.25 -8.37 -2.61
N GLY A 737 29.98 -8.41 -2.19
CA GLY A 737 29.58 -8.53 -0.79
C GLY A 737 29.54 -7.20 -0.02
N LEU A 738 29.63 -6.05 -0.70
CA LEU A 738 29.56 -4.73 -0.07
C LEU A 738 28.11 -4.28 0.10
N THR A 739 27.61 -4.35 1.34
CA THR A 739 26.28 -3.86 1.71
C THR A 739 26.27 -2.35 1.97
N ARG A 740 25.27 -1.64 1.43
CA ARG A 740 24.96 -0.24 1.75
C ARG A 740 23.46 -0.03 2.01
N LEU A 741 23.15 0.96 2.84
CA LEU A 741 21.78 1.44 3.04
C LEU A 741 21.34 2.25 1.81
N ALA A 742 20.28 1.81 1.13
CA ALA A 742 19.75 2.42 -0.08
C ALA A 742 18.47 3.25 0.14
N TYR A 743 17.71 2.96 1.20
CA TYR A 743 16.53 3.73 1.61
C TYR A 743 16.32 3.64 3.13
N GLN A 744 15.86 4.73 3.74
CA GLN A 744 15.41 4.80 5.13
C GLN A 744 14.19 5.74 5.20
N GLY A 745 13.04 5.25 5.65
CA GLY A 745 11.78 6.00 5.69
C GLY A 745 10.57 5.10 5.93
N LEU A 746 9.35 5.63 5.84
CA LEU A 746 8.11 4.89 6.15
C LEU A 746 7.34 4.36 4.93
N ASP A 747 7.75 4.73 3.72
CA ASP A 747 7.13 4.27 2.49
C ASP A 747 7.43 2.78 2.28
N CYS A 748 6.55 2.08 1.54
CA CYS A 748 6.74 0.66 1.20
C CYS A 748 7.31 0.47 -0.21
N GLU A 749 7.95 1.52 -0.75
CA GLU A 749 8.63 1.53 -2.05
C GLU A 749 9.86 2.45 -2.02
N CYS A 750 10.85 2.16 -2.85
CA CYS A 750 12.01 3.03 -3.06
C CYS A 750 12.63 2.83 -4.45
N VAL A 751 13.39 3.82 -4.92
CA VAL A 751 14.25 3.66 -6.12
C VAL A 751 15.70 3.61 -5.68
N VAL A 752 16.29 2.41 -5.72
CA VAL A 752 17.73 2.20 -5.53
C VAL A 752 18.45 2.79 -6.74
N ARG A 753 19.36 3.74 -6.50
CA ARG A 753 20.16 4.45 -7.52
C ARG A 753 21.64 4.10 -7.38
N GLU A 754 22.48 4.56 -8.30
CA GLU A 754 23.95 4.38 -8.24
C GLU A 754 24.34 2.89 -8.30
N LEU A 755 23.60 2.11 -9.08
CA LEU A 755 23.96 0.74 -9.41
C LEU A 755 24.91 0.72 -10.62
N THR A 756 25.76 -0.30 -10.68
CA THR A 756 26.61 -0.57 -11.85
C THR A 756 25.80 -1.35 -12.89
N PRO A 757 25.89 -1.02 -14.20
CA PRO A 757 25.22 -1.76 -15.27
C PRO A 757 25.73 -3.21 -15.42
N GLY A 758 24.83 -4.14 -15.71
CA GLY A 758 25.14 -5.57 -15.87
C GLY A 758 25.64 -6.30 -14.62
N CYS A 759 25.45 -5.74 -13.42
CA CYS A 759 25.90 -6.35 -12.17
C CYS A 759 24.73 -6.93 -11.37
N GLU A 760 24.99 -8.05 -10.69
CA GLU A 760 24.06 -8.64 -9.74
C GLU A 760 24.09 -7.89 -8.40
N TYR A 761 22.90 -7.67 -7.85
CA TYR A 761 22.66 -7.07 -6.55
C TYR A 761 21.64 -7.90 -5.78
N SER A 762 21.76 -7.90 -4.44
CA SER A 762 20.75 -8.44 -3.54
C SER A 762 20.20 -7.34 -2.63
N ALA A 763 18.88 -7.22 -2.54
CA ALA A 763 18.20 -6.22 -1.71
C ALA A 763 17.39 -6.90 -0.59
N THR A 764 17.48 -6.35 0.61
CA THR A 764 16.77 -6.82 1.81
C THR A 764 16.08 -5.66 2.51
N VAL A 765 14.95 -5.92 3.18
CA VAL A 765 14.18 -4.92 3.93
C VAL A 765 14.13 -5.31 5.41
N THR A 766 14.43 -4.36 6.28
CA THR A 766 14.30 -4.51 7.74
C THR A 766 13.34 -3.46 8.27
N ALA A 767 12.25 -3.90 8.93
CA ALA A 767 11.29 -3.02 9.57
C ALA A 767 11.70 -2.68 11.01
N TYR A 768 11.47 -1.44 11.44
CA TYR A 768 11.80 -0.94 12.78
C TYR A 768 10.55 -0.44 13.50
N ASN A 769 10.53 -0.58 14.82
CA ASN A 769 9.59 0.12 15.70
C ASN A 769 10.32 0.66 16.94
N LYS A 770 9.58 1.23 17.90
CA LYS A 770 10.13 1.80 19.15
C LYS A 770 10.95 0.83 20.02
N VAL A 771 10.89 -0.48 19.77
CA VAL A 771 11.65 -1.52 20.48
C VAL A 771 12.97 -1.83 19.77
N GLY A 772 13.02 -1.71 18.44
CA GLY A 772 14.22 -1.91 17.63
C GLY A 772 13.92 -2.45 16.23
N ALA A 773 14.97 -2.98 15.60
CA ALA A 773 14.89 -3.70 14.33
C ALA A 773 14.19 -5.06 14.49
N GLY A 774 13.28 -5.38 13.57
CA GLY A 774 12.82 -6.74 13.35
C GLY A 774 13.87 -7.59 12.61
N PRO A 775 13.59 -8.87 12.32
CA PRO A 775 14.42 -9.66 11.43
C PRO A 775 14.39 -9.08 10.00
N THR A 776 15.52 -9.17 9.32
CA THR A 776 15.66 -8.82 7.90
C THR A 776 14.82 -9.76 7.01
N SER A 777 14.24 -9.23 5.93
CA SER A 777 13.50 -10.01 4.94
C SER A 777 14.39 -11.05 4.24
N PRO A 778 13.80 -12.07 3.58
CA PRO A 778 14.50 -12.77 2.50
C PRO A 778 14.98 -11.77 1.44
N ALA A 779 16.11 -12.06 0.79
CA ALA A 779 16.70 -11.17 -0.20
C ALA A 779 16.05 -11.32 -1.58
N LEU A 780 15.87 -10.21 -2.29
CA LEU A 780 15.62 -10.18 -3.73
C LEU A 780 16.95 -10.04 -4.46
N THR A 781 17.35 -11.07 -5.20
CA THR A 781 18.45 -10.99 -6.18
C THR A 781 17.93 -10.44 -7.51
N PHE A 782 18.65 -9.47 -8.09
CA PHE A 782 18.36 -8.92 -9.42
C PHE A 782 19.63 -8.45 -10.12
N THR A 783 19.67 -8.53 -11.44
CA THR A 783 20.74 -7.99 -12.28
C THR A 783 20.28 -6.68 -12.91
N THR A 784 21.12 -5.64 -12.89
CA THR A 784 20.86 -4.43 -13.67
C THR A 784 20.94 -4.70 -15.17
N ALA A 785 20.17 -3.97 -15.97
CA ALA A 785 20.29 -4.03 -17.42
C ALA A 785 21.70 -3.58 -17.88
N ALA A 786 22.12 -4.01 -19.07
CA ALA A 786 23.31 -3.47 -19.70
C ALA A 786 23.09 -1.98 -20.08
N ALA A 787 24.18 -1.21 -20.08
CA ALA A 787 24.26 0.10 -20.71
C ALA A 787 25.23 0.06 -21.90
N PRO A 788 25.22 1.08 -22.77
CA PRO A 788 26.33 1.30 -23.69
C PRO A 788 27.68 1.32 -22.96
N PRO A 789 28.80 1.02 -23.65
CA PRO A 789 30.12 1.04 -23.02
C PRO A 789 30.45 2.43 -22.49
N ASP A 790 31.39 2.50 -21.55
CA ASP A 790 32.03 3.78 -21.22
C ASP A 790 32.73 4.36 -22.48
N ALA A 791 33.01 5.66 -22.50
CA ALA A 791 33.81 6.22 -23.59
C ALA A 791 35.21 5.59 -23.57
N PRO A 792 35.78 5.18 -24.73
CA PRO A 792 37.19 4.78 -24.78
C PRO A 792 38.11 5.95 -24.38
N ASP A 793 39.31 5.64 -23.89
CA ASP A 793 40.32 6.66 -23.66
C ASP A 793 40.65 7.41 -24.97
N THR A 794 41.12 8.65 -24.85
CA THR A 794 41.65 9.44 -25.98
C THR A 794 42.68 8.61 -26.76
N PRO A 795 42.50 8.36 -28.07
CA PRO A 795 43.38 7.48 -28.81
C PRO A 795 44.81 8.03 -28.83
N SER A 796 45.77 7.17 -28.54
CA SER A 796 47.19 7.45 -28.75
C SER A 796 47.50 7.48 -30.24
N ALA A 797 48.45 8.33 -30.65
CA ALA A 797 48.78 8.56 -32.05
C ALA A 797 50.30 8.59 -32.25
N GLU A 798 50.81 7.66 -33.05
CA GLU A 798 52.20 7.59 -33.51
C GLU A 798 52.27 8.09 -34.96
N VAL A 799 53.03 9.16 -35.21
CA VAL A 799 53.17 9.70 -36.57
C VAL A 799 54.37 9.05 -37.26
N GLN A 800 54.07 8.04 -38.07
CA GLN A 800 55.08 7.22 -38.75
C GLN A 800 55.65 7.88 -40.02
N GLY A 801 54.99 8.91 -40.56
CA GLY A 801 55.51 9.67 -41.69
C GLY A 801 54.65 10.90 -42.05
N PRO A 802 55.05 11.68 -43.08
CA PRO A 802 54.31 12.88 -43.51
C PRO A 802 52.95 12.58 -44.16
N ARG A 803 52.69 11.31 -44.54
CA ARG A 803 51.41 10.85 -45.11
C ARG A 803 50.78 9.68 -44.34
N THR A 804 51.33 9.32 -43.16
CA THR A 804 50.95 8.11 -42.39
C THR A 804 51.01 8.31 -40.89
N ALA A 805 50.03 7.77 -40.17
CA ALA A 805 50.01 7.70 -38.70
C ALA A 805 49.31 6.42 -38.23
N ARG A 806 49.69 5.91 -37.07
CA ARG A 806 49.05 4.76 -36.41
C ARG A 806 48.35 5.24 -35.14
N LEU A 807 47.10 4.81 -34.97
CA LEU A 807 46.24 5.14 -33.84
C LEU A 807 45.98 3.89 -33.02
N GLU A 808 46.02 3.99 -31.69
CA GLU A 808 45.67 2.90 -30.75
C GLU A 808 44.84 3.42 -29.60
N TRP A 809 43.87 2.63 -29.14
CA TRP A 809 43.01 2.94 -27.99
C TRP A 809 42.85 1.73 -27.06
N SER A 810 42.37 1.99 -25.85
CA SER A 810 41.99 0.96 -24.87
C SER A 810 40.56 0.45 -25.12
N PRO A 811 40.24 -0.82 -24.81
CA PRO A 811 38.87 -1.25 -24.62
C PRO A 811 38.23 -0.50 -23.43
N PRO A 812 37.06 0.15 -23.59
CA PRO A 812 36.33 0.74 -22.49
C PRO A 812 35.65 -0.35 -21.63
N ARG A 813 35.05 0.08 -20.51
CA ARG A 813 34.22 -0.78 -19.68
C ARG A 813 32.95 -1.21 -20.44
N GLU A 814 32.69 -2.50 -20.46
CA GLU A 814 31.59 -3.12 -21.24
C GLU A 814 30.18 -2.86 -20.69
N ASN A 815 30.04 -2.40 -19.44
CA ASN A 815 28.76 -2.04 -18.82
C ASN A 815 27.64 -3.09 -18.98
N GLY A 816 28.00 -4.38 -18.94
CA GLY A 816 27.06 -5.50 -18.94
C GLY A 816 26.82 -6.17 -20.29
N ALA A 817 27.39 -5.67 -21.39
CA ALA A 817 27.33 -6.35 -22.69
C ALA A 817 28.63 -6.13 -23.49
N PRO A 818 29.20 -7.18 -24.10
CA PRO A 818 30.51 -7.11 -24.73
C PRO A 818 30.56 -6.12 -25.89
N VAL A 819 31.71 -5.49 -26.10
CA VAL A 819 31.91 -4.56 -27.22
C VAL A 819 31.88 -5.32 -28.55
N LEU A 820 31.04 -4.85 -29.47
CA LEU A 820 30.75 -5.45 -30.78
C LEU A 820 31.51 -4.77 -31.92
N ASP A 821 31.70 -3.45 -31.85
CA ASP A 821 32.61 -2.72 -32.74
C ASP A 821 33.14 -1.43 -32.08
N TYR A 822 34.25 -0.93 -32.61
CA TYR A 822 34.71 0.43 -32.49
C TYR A 822 34.42 1.19 -33.78
N ARG A 823 34.21 2.50 -33.64
CA ARG A 823 34.11 3.46 -34.75
C ARG A 823 35.10 4.59 -34.50
N LEU A 824 36.01 4.81 -35.44
CA LEU A 824 37.02 5.87 -35.41
C LEU A 824 36.65 6.94 -36.46
N GLU A 825 36.64 8.20 -36.03
CA GLU A 825 36.38 9.35 -36.89
C GLU A 825 37.57 10.31 -36.94
N MET A 826 37.74 10.99 -38.08
CA MET A 826 38.75 12.00 -38.35
C MET A 826 38.13 13.32 -38.83
N SER A 827 38.63 14.44 -38.31
CA SER A 827 38.37 15.81 -38.78
C SER A 827 39.68 16.54 -39.08
N ALA A 828 39.63 17.54 -39.96
CA ALA A 828 40.74 18.49 -40.21
C ALA A 828 40.57 19.84 -39.48
N THR A 829 39.42 20.07 -38.84
CA THR A 829 39.03 21.37 -38.25
C THR A 829 38.59 21.29 -36.79
N ASN A 830 38.42 20.08 -36.24
CA ASN A 830 37.88 19.82 -34.91
C ASN A 830 36.46 20.41 -34.70
N VAL A 831 35.65 20.41 -35.76
CA VAL A 831 34.22 20.75 -35.71
C VAL A 831 33.42 19.45 -35.80
N ASP A 832 32.40 19.26 -34.94
CA ASP A 832 31.64 18.01 -34.82
C ASP A 832 31.09 17.49 -36.16
N ASP A 833 30.47 18.36 -36.95
CA ASP A 833 29.91 18.03 -38.29
C ASP A 833 30.98 17.77 -39.37
N ALA A 834 32.25 18.05 -39.06
CA ALA A 834 33.40 17.83 -39.94
C ALA A 834 34.22 16.58 -39.56
N PHE A 835 33.74 15.76 -38.64
CA PHE A 835 34.27 14.42 -38.40
C PHE A 835 33.70 13.40 -39.39
N SER A 836 34.54 12.48 -39.85
CA SER A 836 34.22 11.48 -40.87
C SER A 836 34.73 10.10 -40.47
N GLU A 837 33.91 9.06 -40.66
CA GLU A 837 34.23 7.67 -40.31
C GLU A 837 35.38 7.14 -41.17
N ILE A 838 36.50 6.78 -40.52
CA ILE A 838 37.72 6.27 -41.19
C ILE A 838 38.02 4.80 -40.89
N TYR A 839 37.47 4.25 -39.80
CA TYR A 839 37.53 2.82 -39.47
C TYR A 839 36.30 2.38 -38.68
N ARG A 840 35.85 1.15 -38.93
CA ARG A 840 34.87 0.44 -38.11
C ARG A 840 35.22 -1.05 -38.05
N GLY A 841 35.36 -1.59 -36.85
CA GLY A 841 35.77 -2.99 -36.63
C GLY A 841 36.06 -3.29 -35.17
N ILE A 842 36.50 -4.51 -34.87
CA ILE A 842 36.75 -4.99 -33.49
C ILE A 842 38.16 -4.70 -32.97
N GLU A 843 39.08 -4.26 -33.83
CA GLU A 843 40.48 -4.05 -33.46
C GLU A 843 40.64 -2.72 -32.73
N THR A 844 41.62 -2.65 -31.83
CA THR A 844 41.91 -1.46 -31.01
C THR A 844 43.06 -0.61 -31.57
N SER A 845 43.44 -0.83 -32.83
CA SER A 845 44.42 -0.01 -33.53
C SER A 845 44.10 0.12 -35.02
N TYR A 846 44.44 1.26 -35.62
CA TYR A 846 44.27 1.52 -37.05
C TYR A 846 45.45 2.30 -37.62
N GLU A 847 45.96 1.88 -38.78
CA GLU A 847 46.98 2.61 -39.53
C GLU A 847 46.32 3.43 -40.63
N ILE A 848 46.35 4.76 -40.50
CA ILE A 848 45.83 5.69 -41.50
C ILE A 848 46.95 6.15 -42.44
N SER A 849 46.68 6.06 -43.74
CA SER A 849 47.57 6.51 -44.81
C SER A 849 46.90 7.58 -45.69
N ARG A 850 47.68 8.19 -46.59
CA ARG A 850 47.25 9.28 -47.49
C ARG A 850 46.88 10.59 -46.78
N LEU A 851 47.38 10.79 -45.55
CA LEU A 851 47.31 12.09 -44.89
C LEU A 851 48.05 13.16 -45.71
N VAL A 852 47.63 14.42 -45.60
CA VAL A 852 48.33 15.56 -46.19
C VAL A 852 49.48 15.98 -45.25
N PRO A 853 50.71 16.21 -45.75
CA PRO A 853 51.81 16.70 -44.93
C PRO A 853 51.56 18.11 -44.34
N PHE A 854 52.18 18.40 -43.20
CA PHE A 854 52.00 19.66 -42.44
C PHE A 854 50.53 20.10 -42.28
N SER A 855 49.64 19.15 -42.00
CA SER A 855 48.21 19.39 -41.83
C SER A 855 47.73 18.87 -40.47
N PRO A 856 46.88 19.61 -39.74
CA PRO A 856 46.31 19.15 -38.49
C PRO A 856 45.19 18.14 -38.75
N TYR A 857 45.17 17.10 -37.93
CA TYR A 857 44.15 16.06 -37.91
C TYR A 857 43.68 15.83 -36.47
N PHE A 858 42.39 15.56 -36.33
CA PHE A 858 41.71 15.39 -35.06
C PHE A 858 40.97 14.06 -35.08
N PHE A 859 41.26 13.18 -34.13
CA PHE A 859 40.73 11.80 -34.10
C PHE A 859 39.91 11.55 -32.85
N ARG A 860 38.79 10.83 -32.99
CA ARG A 860 37.95 10.38 -31.87
C ARG A 860 37.42 8.97 -32.13
N VAL A 861 37.21 8.19 -31.07
CA VAL A 861 36.69 6.82 -31.16
C VAL A 861 35.51 6.62 -30.21
N CYS A 862 34.52 5.82 -30.62
CA CYS A 862 33.47 5.31 -29.73
C CYS A 862 33.35 3.79 -29.89
N ALA A 863 32.75 3.13 -28.89
CA ALA A 863 32.49 1.70 -28.86
C ALA A 863 30.99 1.42 -28.91
N THR A 864 30.58 0.35 -29.60
CA THR A 864 29.20 -0.12 -29.65
C THR A 864 29.08 -1.45 -28.91
N ASN A 865 28.08 -1.62 -28.04
CA ASN A 865 27.63 -2.94 -27.55
C ASN A 865 26.13 -3.15 -27.85
N ALA A 866 25.56 -4.25 -27.37
CA ALA A 866 24.16 -4.59 -27.58
C ALA A 866 23.15 -3.58 -27.00
N ALA A 867 23.55 -2.72 -26.06
CA ALA A 867 22.73 -1.67 -25.47
C ALA A 867 22.90 -0.30 -26.15
N GLY A 868 23.89 -0.12 -27.02
CA GLY A 868 24.08 1.09 -27.84
C GLY A 868 25.53 1.51 -28.00
N ARG A 869 25.73 2.77 -28.44
CA ARG A 869 27.06 3.40 -28.56
C ARG A 869 27.43 4.16 -27.29
N SER A 870 28.71 4.08 -26.93
CA SER A 870 29.33 4.94 -25.93
C SER A 870 29.27 6.42 -26.36
N ALA A 871 29.59 7.33 -25.43
CA ALA A 871 30.06 8.65 -25.84
C ALA A 871 31.39 8.53 -26.60
N TRP A 872 31.74 9.56 -27.36
CA TRP A 872 33.06 9.69 -27.99
C TRP A 872 34.17 9.83 -26.95
N SER A 873 35.34 9.29 -27.26
CA SER A 873 36.59 9.56 -26.56
C SER A 873 36.90 11.07 -26.54
N GLY A 874 37.88 11.46 -25.70
CA GLY A 874 38.56 12.73 -25.94
C GLY A 874 39.16 12.78 -27.35
N VAL A 875 39.23 13.98 -27.93
CA VAL A 875 39.80 14.18 -29.27
C VAL A 875 41.32 14.18 -29.18
N ARG A 876 41.99 13.38 -30.01
CA ARG A 876 43.44 13.43 -30.20
C ARG A 876 43.81 14.33 -31.37
N ASP A 877 44.60 15.36 -31.09
CA ASP A 877 45.28 16.21 -32.05
C ASP A 877 46.57 15.56 -32.61
N VAL A 878 46.79 15.71 -33.91
CA VAL A 878 47.97 15.24 -34.63
C VAL A 878 48.35 16.25 -35.70
N LEU A 879 49.61 16.68 -35.75
CA LEU A 879 50.16 17.44 -36.87
C LEU A 879 51.12 16.54 -37.64
N THR A 880 50.85 16.29 -38.93
CA THR A 880 51.80 15.57 -39.80
C THR A 880 53.08 16.39 -40.00
N PRO A 881 54.27 15.77 -40.09
CA PRO A 881 55.50 16.51 -40.35
C PRO A 881 55.49 17.14 -41.75
N ARG A 882 56.37 18.12 -41.92
CA ARG A 882 56.66 18.75 -43.23
C ARG A 882 57.21 17.71 -44.22
N ALA A 883 57.07 17.99 -45.52
CA ALA A 883 57.58 17.14 -46.59
C ALA A 883 58.16 17.96 -47.76
N PRO A 884 58.89 17.32 -48.70
CA PRO A 884 59.11 17.89 -50.03
C PRO A 884 57.78 18.26 -50.71
N PRO A 885 57.74 19.22 -51.65
CA PRO A 885 56.49 19.74 -52.20
C PRO A 885 55.72 18.70 -53.02
N ALA A 886 54.43 18.96 -53.25
CA ALA A 886 53.62 18.15 -54.18
C ALA A 886 54.08 18.32 -55.64
N ALA A 887 53.57 17.45 -56.53
CA ALA A 887 53.77 17.58 -57.97
C ALA A 887 53.19 18.91 -58.51
N PRO A 888 53.98 19.72 -59.26
CA PRO A 888 53.48 20.88 -59.99
C PRO A 888 52.38 20.50 -61.00
N ALA A 889 51.33 21.32 -61.10
CA ALA A 889 50.13 21.00 -61.90
C ALA A 889 49.84 22.05 -62.97
N GLY A 890 49.15 21.66 -64.06
CA GLY A 890 48.74 22.59 -65.11
C GLY A 890 49.90 23.11 -65.97
N LEU A 891 50.89 22.26 -66.23
CA LEU A 891 52.01 22.51 -67.13
C LEU A 891 51.53 22.75 -68.56
N ARG A 892 51.95 23.87 -69.15
CA ARG A 892 51.63 24.31 -70.53
C ARG A 892 52.86 24.98 -71.16
N SER A 893 52.89 25.06 -72.49
CA SER A 893 54.04 25.57 -73.24
C SER A 893 53.64 26.48 -74.40
N ASP A 894 54.18 27.70 -74.45
CA ASP A 894 54.13 28.58 -75.62
C ASP A 894 55.41 28.41 -76.45
N ALA A 895 55.28 28.07 -77.73
CA ALA A 895 56.40 27.67 -78.59
C ALA A 895 56.77 28.70 -79.67
N THR A 896 58.07 28.87 -79.89
CA THR A 896 58.68 29.47 -81.10
C THR A 896 59.36 28.34 -81.92
N PRO A 897 60.05 28.64 -83.04
CA PRO A 897 60.87 27.63 -83.71
C PRO A 897 62.13 27.19 -82.95
N ASP A 898 62.58 27.98 -81.97
CA ASP A 898 63.88 27.85 -81.29
C ASP A 898 63.78 27.79 -79.75
N SER A 899 62.58 27.97 -79.19
CA SER A 899 62.35 28.04 -77.75
C SER A 899 60.95 27.55 -77.32
N LEU A 900 60.85 27.16 -76.05
CA LEU A 900 59.61 26.87 -75.35
C LEU A 900 59.54 27.72 -74.08
N ARG A 901 58.48 28.52 -73.91
CA ARG A 901 58.14 29.15 -72.63
C ARG A 901 57.17 28.25 -71.88
N LEU A 902 57.68 27.62 -70.83
CA LEU A 902 56.94 26.71 -69.97
C LEU A 902 56.29 27.49 -68.83
N HIS A 903 55.06 27.15 -68.49
CA HIS A 903 54.33 27.71 -67.35
C HIS A 903 53.57 26.60 -66.62
N TRP A 904 53.50 26.66 -65.29
CA TRP A 904 52.74 25.72 -64.46
C TRP A 904 51.99 26.48 -63.34
N ARG A 905 51.37 25.74 -62.41
CA ARG A 905 50.90 26.25 -61.12
C ARG A 905 51.82 25.76 -60.02
N ALA A 906 52.08 26.60 -59.02
CA ALA A 906 52.83 26.22 -57.84
C ALA A 906 52.11 25.06 -57.10
N PRO A 907 52.83 24.02 -56.66
CA PRO A 907 52.25 22.94 -55.87
C PRO A 907 52.01 23.35 -54.41
N ASN A 908 51.36 22.48 -53.65
CA ASN A 908 51.35 22.58 -52.19
C ASN A 908 52.79 22.48 -51.65
N CYS A 909 53.20 23.44 -50.82
CA CYS A 909 54.52 23.54 -50.23
C CYS A 909 54.74 22.58 -49.04
N HIS A 910 53.69 21.92 -48.54
CA HIS A 910 53.78 20.95 -47.44
C HIS A 910 54.49 21.50 -46.18
N GLY A 911 54.28 22.79 -45.90
CA GLY A 911 54.79 23.50 -44.73
C GLY A 911 56.20 24.09 -44.86
N ALA A 912 56.87 23.96 -46.01
CA ALA A 912 58.15 24.60 -46.28
C ALA A 912 58.22 25.15 -47.72
N ASP A 913 58.53 26.44 -47.83
CA ASP A 913 58.39 27.20 -49.09
C ASP A 913 59.19 26.61 -50.25
N VAL A 914 58.56 26.62 -51.44
CA VAL A 914 59.23 26.23 -52.69
C VAL A 914 60.31 27.26 -52.99
N LEU A 915 61.57 26.82 -53.04
CA LEU A 915 62.74 27.66 -53.29
C LEU A 915 62.99 27.83 -54.80
N ARG A 916 62.79 26.75 -55.56
CA ARG A 916 62.99 26.65 -57.01
C ARG A 916 62.30 25.40 -57.58
N TYR A 917 62.33 25.26 -58.90
CA TYR A 917 61.86 24.07 -59.61
C TYR A 917 63.01 23.39 -60.34
N ARG A 918 62.95 22.07 -60.50
CA ARG A 918 63.73 21.33 -61.48
C ARG A 918 62.87 21.09 -62.72
N VAL A 919 63.40 21.44 -63.88
CA VAL A 919 62.74 21.29 -65.18
C VAL A 919 63.56 20.30 -66.01
N GLU A 920 62.87 19.35 -66.64
CA GLU A 920 63.43 18.48 -67.68
C GLU A 920 62.78 18.80 -69.02
N VAL A 921 63.59 18.88 -70.09
CA VAL A 921 63.16 19.07 -71.48
C VAL A 921 63.98 18.14 -72.38
N GLY A 922 63.35 17.11 -72.92
CA GLY A 922 64.08 16.00 -73.55
C GLY A 922 65.02 15.33 -72.54
N ASP A 923 66.29 15.15 -72.91
CA ASP A 923 67.32 14.57 -72.04
C ASP A 923 68.02 15.60 -71.13
N ALA A 924 67.65 16.88 -71.20
CA ALA A 924 68.29 17.97 -70.46
C ALA A 924 67.53 18.30 -69.16
N ALA A 925 68.23 18.25 -68.02
CA ALA A 925 67.69 18.57 -66.69
C ALA A 925 68.41 19.78 -66.08
N PHE A 926 67.67 20.74 -65.51
CA PHE A 926 68.24 21.92 -64.84
C PHE A 926 67.31 22.52 -63.78
N ASP A 927 67.88 23.24 -62.81
CA ASP A 927 67.13 23.96 -61.79
C ASP A 927 66.80 25.41 -62.25
N THR A 928 65.71 25.99 -61.75
CA THR A 928 65.38 27.41 -61.94
C THR A 928 66.11 28.29 -60.94
N ASP A 929 66.34 29.55 -61.32
CA ASP A 929 67.03 30.56 -60.51
C ASP A 929 66.17 31.14 -59.35
N GLY A 930 64.95 30.61 -59.15
CA GLY A 930 64.01 31.03 -58.12
C GLY A 930 62.63 30.38 -58.25
N PRO A 931 61.66 30.80 -57.41
CA PRO A 931 60.37 30.11 -57.22
C PRO A 931 59.25 30.56 -58.20
N ALA A 932 59.59 31.24 -59.29
CA ALA A 932 58.62 31.59 -60.32
C ALA A 932 58.11 30.32 -61.05
N PRO A 933 56.78 30.12 -61.21
CA PRO A 933 56.22 28.95 -61.87
C PRO A 933 56.24 29.06 -63.41
N GLU A 934 57.34 29.59 -63.96
CA GLU A 934 57.60 29.68 -65.40
C GLU A 934 59.09 29.56 -65.73
N ARG A 935 59.40 29.11 -66.95
CA ARG A 935 60.76 29.07 -67.48
C ARG A 935 60.78 29.16 -69.00
N LEU A 936 61.57 30.08 -69.55
CA LEU A 936 61.95 30.07 -70.96
C LEU A 936 63.12 29.09 -71.16
N VAL A 937 63.03 28.25 -72.20
CA VAL A 937 64.05 27.28 -72.60
C VAL A 937 64.37 27.55 -74.07
N GLN A 938 65.63 27.88 -74.38
CA GLN A 938 66.08 28.34 -75.71
C GLN A 938 67.14 27.41 -76.29
N GLY A 939 67.39 27.53 -77.60
CA GLY A 939 68.38 26.69 -78.31
C GLY A 939 67.83 25.32 -78.70
N LEU A 940 66.51 25.19 -78.79
CA LEU A 940 65.84 23.96 -79.19
C LEU A 940 65.80 23.85 -80.72
N ALA A 941 65.87 22.63 -81.25
CA ALA A 941 65.66 22.38 -82.67
C ALA A 941 64.20 22.68 -83.10
N PRO A 942 63.97 23.24 -84.30
CA PRO A 942 62.63 23.50 -84.83
C PRO A 942 61.88 22.22 -85.22
N ASP A 943 60.55 22.35 -85.34
CA ASP A 943 59.61 21.26 -85.71
C ASP A 943 59.79 19.95 -84.89
N THR A 944 60.24 20.08 -83.64
CA THR A 944 60.69 18.97 -82.79
C THR A 944 59.82 18.87 -81.53
N VAL A 945 59.39 17.65 -81.18
CA VAL A 945 58.56 17.38 -79.99
C VAL A 945 59.44 16.97 -78.81
N TYR A 946 59.45 17.79 -77.76
CA TYR A 946 60.12 17.51 -76.49
C TYR A 946 59.14 16.96 -75.46
N ARG A 947 59.62 16.01 -74.65
CA ARG A 947 58.99 15.63 -73.38
C ARG A 947 59.37 16.67 -72.34
N VAL A 948 58.44 17.06 -71.48
CA VAL A 948 58.65 18.07 -70.44
C VAL A 948 58.01 17.63 -69.13
N ARG A 949 58.77 17.68 -68.03
CA ARG A 949 58.25 17.51 -66.67
C ARG A 949 58.94 18.46 -65.70
N VAL A 950 58.23 18.83 -64.63
CA VAL A 950 58.70 19.80 -63.64
C VAL A 950 58.46 19.27 -62.23
N ALA A 951 59.46 19.36 -61.35
CA ALA A 951 59.33 19.08 -59.93
C ALA A 951 59.67 20.34 -59.12
N ALA A 952 59.05 20.54 -57.95
CA ALA A 952 59.39 21.65 -57.05
C ALA A 952 60.41 21.21 -55.99
N LEU A 953 61.21 22.14 -55.46
CA LEU A 953 62.24 21.88 -54.46
C LEU A 953 62.10 22.85 -53.28
N ASN A 954 62.08 22.33 -52.05
CA ASN A 954 62.12 23.10 -50.80
C ASN A 954 63.31 22.67 -49.92
N GLU A 955 63.36 23.14 -48.67
CA GLU A 955 64.42 22.81 -47.70
C GLU A 955 64.57 21.30 -47.41
N LEU A 956 63.52 20.51 -47.64
CA LEU A 956 63.49 19.06 -47.41
C LEU A 956 63.83 18.23 -48.65
N GLY A 957 64.02 18.87 -49.81
CA GLY A 957 64.47 18.24 -51.05
C GLY A 957 63.53 18.43 -52.23
N LEU A 958 63.72 17.56 -53.24
CA LEU A 958 62.92 17.55 -54.47
C LEU A 958 61.60 16.81 -54.24
N GLY A 959 60.50 17.45 -54.64
CA GLY A 959 59.15 16.88 -54.60
C GLY A 959 58.85 15.92 -55.76
N GLU A 960 57.60 15.49 -55.83
CA GLU A 960 57.10 14.65 -56.91
C GLU A 960 57.14 15.40 -58.27
N TRP A 961 57.34 14.68 -59.37
CA TRP A 961 57.32 15.26 -60.72
C TRP A 961 55.88 15.51 -61.19
N SER A 962 55.69 16.56 -61.99
CA SER A 962 54.48 16.74 -62.78
C SER A 962 54.27 15.58 -63.77
N GLU A 963 53.03 15.43 -64.22
CA GLU A 963 52.71 14.68 -65.44
C GLU A 963 53.61 15.10 -66.62
N GLU A 964 53.95 14.14 -67.49
CA GLU A 964 54.78 14.38 -68.67
C GLU A 964 53.98 15.10 -69.76
N ALA A 965 54.26 16.40 -69.92
CA ALA A 965 53.72 17.17 -71.03
C ALA A 965 54.54 16.95 -72.31
N ARG A 966 53.90 17.05 -73.47
CA ARG A 966 54.57 17.09 -74.78
C ARG A 966 54.48 18.49 -75.36
N ALA A 967 55.63 19.09 -75.67
CA ALA A 967 55.74 20.45 -76.17
C ALA A 967 56.51 20.44 -77.51
N ALA A 968 55.90 20.96 -78.57
CA ALA A 968 56.48 21.01 -79.90
C ALA A 968 57.00 22.41 -80.22
N THR A 969 58.24 22.53 -80.67
CA THR A 969 58.72 23.76 -81.34
C THR A 969 58.03 23.91 -82.69
N ARG A 970 57.89 25.15 -83.18
CA ARG A 970 57.26 25.41 -84.47
C ARG A 970 58.20 25.09 -85.64
N PRO A 971 57.70 24.80 -86.85
CA PRO A 971 58.53 24.80 -88.04
C PRO A 971 59.07 26.20 -88.36
N PRO A 972 60.20 26.32 -89.07
CA PRO A 972 60.76 27.61 -89.46
C PRO A 972 59.85 28.32 -90.49
N PRO A 973 59.91 29.66 -90.57
CA PRO A 973 59.12 30.42 -91.55
C PRO A 973 59.55 30.11 -92.99
N PRO A 974 58.61 30.05 -93.95
CA PRO A 974 58.90 29.64 -95.32
C PRO A 974 59.79 30.65 -96.06
N ALA A 975 60.74 30.14 -96.84
CA ALA A 975 61.62 30.96 -97.67
C ALA A 975 60.87 31.65 -98.83
N PRO A 976 61.30 32.85 -99.28
CA PRO A 976 60.62 33.58 -100.35
C PRO A 976 60.81 32.89 -101.71
N PRO A 977 59.76 32.76 -102.53
CA PRO A 977 59.88 32.16 -103.87
C PRO A 977 60.59 33.10 -104.85
N ALA A 978 61.31 32.50 -105.81
CA ALA A 978 62.04 33.26 -106.83
C ALA A 978 61.09 33.89 -107.87
N LEU A 979 60.93 35.21 -107.83
CA LEU A 979 60.09 35.97 -108.75
C LEU A 979 60.75 36.12 -110.14
N ARG A 980 59.97 35.95 -111.21
CA ARG A 980 60.43 36.13 -112.60
C ARG A 980 59.43 36.92 -113.43
N CYS A 981 59.90 37.67 -114.42
CA CYS A 981 59.07 38.30 -115.43
C CYS A 981 59.11 37.46 -116.71
N VAL A 982 57.95 36.98 -117.16
CA VAL A 982 57.80 36.02 -118.27
C VAL A 982 57.19 36.65 -119.54
N GLN A 983 56.65 37.87 -119.46
CA GLN A 983 56.19 38.61 -120.63
C GLN A 983 56.23 40.11 -120.39
N ALA A 984 56.82 40.87 -121.32
CA ALA A 984 56.80 42.32 -121.35
C ALA A 984 56.06 42.85 -122.58
N ALA A 985 55.28 43.90 -122.41
CA ALA A 985 54.59 44.64 -123.45
C ALA A 985 54.64 46.15 -123.11
N HIS A 986 54.23 47.03 -124.04
CA HIS A 986 54.28 48.47 -123.84
C HIS A 986 53.36 48.98 -122.71
N ASN A 987 52.37 48.19 -122.25
CA ASN A 987 51.40 48.60 -121.21
C ASN A 987 51.11 47.55 -120.13
N TYR A 988 51.82 46.41 -120.12
CA TYR A 988 51.72 45.40 -119.06
C TYR A 988 52.99 44.56 -118.91
N LEU A 989 53.16 43.98 -117.72
CA LEU A 989 54.13 42.93 -117.41
C LEU A 989 53.40 41.69 -116.88
N ARG A 990 53.94 40.50 -117.11
CA ARG A 990 53.47 39.24 -116.50
C ARG A 990 54.58 38.63 -115.65
N LEU A 991 54.27 38.38 -114.39
CA LEU A 991 55.17 37.80 -113.39
C LEU A 991 54.74 36.39 -113.03
N GLU A 992 55.69 35.52 -112.70
CA GLU A 992 55.48 34.13 -112.34
C GLU A 992 56.54 33.67 -111.31
N TRP A 993 56.18 32.70 -110.47
CA TRP A 993 57.02 32.22 -109.37
C TRP A 993 56.74 30.73 -109.03
N PRO A 994 57.74 30.00 -108.50
CA PRO A 994 57.55 28.61 -108.05
C PRO A 994 56.72 28.53 -106.76
N VAL A 995 56.32 27.31 -106.40
CA VAL A 995 55.69 27.04 -105.10
C VAL A 995 56.73 27.18 -103.99
N ALA A 996 56.36 27.81 -102.88
CA ALA A 996 57.11 27.84 -101.63
C ALA A 996 56.12 27.82 -100.45
N GLY A 997 56.52 27.27 -99.30
CA GLY A 997 55.59 26.96 -98.20
C GLY A 997 54.77 25.69 -98.43
N GLY A 998 54.03 25.28 -97.41
CA GLY A 998 53.16 24.10 -97.41
C GLY A 998 51.75 24.34 -97.95
N GLU A 999 50.82 23.45 -97.61
CA GLU A 999 49.41 23.61 -97.96
C GLU A 999 48.82 24.89 -97.35
N GLY A 1000 48.02 25.63 -98.13
CA GLY A 1000 47.48 26.93 -97.73
C GLY A 1000 48.36 28.15 -98.02
N ALA A 1001 49.58 27.97 -98.53
CA ALA A 1001 50.53 29.05 -98.82
C ALA A 1001 49.92 30.23 -99.63
N GLN A 1002 49.94 31.42 -99.02
CA GLN A 1002 49.48 32.66 -99.64
C GLN A 1002 50.66 33.53 -100.09
N TYR A 1003 50.65 33.96 -101.35
CA TYR A 1003 51.65 34.86 -101.91
C TYR A 1003 51.19 36.32 -101.86
N CYS A 1004 52.12 37.23 -101.57
CA CYS A 1004 51.90 38.67 -101.64
C CYS A 1004 52.99 39.28 -102.52
N VAL A 1005 52.61 39.96 -103.61
CA VAL A 1005 53.55 40.67 -104.52
C VAL A 1005 53.31 42.16 -104.42
N GLU A 1006 54.39 42.92 -104.32
CA GLU A 1006 54.39 44.39 -104.32
C GLU A 1006 55.22 44.94 -105.49
N MET A 1007 54.83 46.10 -106.02
CA MET A 1007 55.48 46.80 -107.14
C MET A 1007 55.89 48.22 -106.71
N ARG A 1008 56.99 48.71 -107.25
CA ARG A 1008 57.48 50.09 -107.15
C ARG A 1008 57.90 50.58 -108.54
N SER A 1009 57.56 51.81 -108.93
CA SER A 1009 58.17 52.48 -110.12
C SER A 1009 59.57 52.92 -109.73
N LEU A 1010 60.56 53.00 -110.63
CA LEU A 1010 61.89 53.50 -110.25
C LEU A 1010 61.85 54.87 -109.54
N ASP A 1011 60.89 55.73 -109.93
CA ASP A 1011 60.69 57.09 -109.41
C ASP A 1011 59.93 57.14 -108.06
N ALA A 1012 59.40 56.00 -107.60
CA ALA A 1012 58.61 55.91 -106.37
C ALA A 1012 59.44 55.31 -105.24
N ARG A 1013 59.36 55.86 -104.02
CA ARG A 1013 60.08 55.31 -102.86
C ARG A 1013 59.50 53.98 -102.37
N ASP A 1014 58.17 53.87 -102.34
CA ASP A 1014 57.47 52.80 -101.63
C ASP A 1014 56.96 51.68 -102.55
N PHE A 1015 57.03 50.45 -102.03
CA PHE A 1015 56.40 49.28 -102.64
C PHE A 1015 54.91 49.23 -102.29
N ARG A 1016 54.05 49.06 -103.31
CA ARG A 1016 52.60 48.94 -103.17
C ARG A 1016 52.12 47.54 -103.59
N PRO A 1017 51.17 46.90 -102.87
CA PRO A 1017 50.66 45.58 -103.23
C PRO A 1017 49.97 45.59 -104.59
N VAL A 1018 50.36 44.64 -105.45
CA VAL A 1018 49.76 44.38 -106.78
C VAL A 1018 49.14 43.00 -106.89
N TYR A 1019 49.49 42.07 -105.99
CA TYR A 1019 48.84 40.76 -105.89
C TYR A 1019 48.79 40.25 -104.45
N ARG A 1020 47.69 39.59 -104.08
CA ARG A 1020 47.57 38.71 -102.91
C ARG A 1020 46.72 37.49 -103.28
N GLY A 1021 47.15 36.30 -102.90
CA GLY A 1021 46.41 35.05 -103.12
C GLY A 1021 47.32 33.85 -103.39
N SER A 1022 46.74 32.70 -103.74
CA SER A 1022 47.44 31.42 -103.94
C SER A 1022 47.89 31.15 -105.39
N ALA A 1023 47.57 32.01 -106.35
CA ALA A 1023 47.99 31.80 -107.75
C ALA A 1023 49.49 32.05 -107.93
N ARG A 1024 50.10 31.32 -108.87
CA ARG A 1024 51.56 31.33 -109.15
C ARG A 1024 52.01 32.36 -110.19
N SER A 1025 51.08 33.13 -110.76
CA SER A 1025 51.40 34.21 -111.71
C SER A 1025 50.44 35.38 -111.60
N CYS A 1026 50.91 36.58 -111.94
CA CYS A 1026 50.14 37.82 -111.95
C CYS A 1026 50.40 38.62 -113.24
N LYS A 1027 49.37 39.29 -113.79
CA LYS A 1027 49.50 40.19 -114.94
C LYS A 1027 49.21 41.63 -114.50
N VAL A 1028 50.26 42.42 -114.36
CA VAL A 1028 50.21 43.82 -113.93
C VAL A 1028 49.99 44.71 -115.16
N LYS A 1029 48.82 45.36 -115.23
CA LYS A 1029 48.35 46.16 -116.37
C LYS A 1029 48.44 47.67 -116.07
N LYS A 1030 48.25 48.51 -117.09
CA LYS A 1030 48.27 49.99 -117.02
C LYS A 1030 49.66 50.54 -116.63
N LEU A 1031 50.71 49.90 -117.14
CA LEU A 1031 52.07 50.40 -117.04
C LEU A 1031 52.34 51.40 -118.17
N ARG A 1032 53.33 52.27 -118.00
CA ARG A 1032 53.83 53.16 -119.07
C ARG A 1032 54.77 52.37 -119.99
N GLU A 1033 54.96 52.82 -121.23
CA GLU A 1033 55.97 52.25 -122.13
C GLU A 1033 57.39 52.66 -121.72
N ALA A 1034 58.41 51.91 -122.18
CA ALA A 1034 59.83 52.17 -121.91
C ALA A 1034 60.20 52.47 -120.43
N THR A 1035 59.45 51.91 -119.47
CA THR A 1035 59.54 52.25 -118.04
C THR A 1035 59.82 51.00 -117.20
N SER A 1036 60.78 51.09 -116.27
CA SER A 1036 61.15 50.00 -115.36
C SER A 1036 60.41 50.04 -114.04
N TYR A 1037 60.04 48.86 -113.55
CA TYR A 1037 59.34 48.63 -112.29
C TYR A 1037 60.04 47.53 -111.48
N ALA A 1038 60.24 47.79 -110.19
CA ALA A 1038 60.78 46.83 -109.23
C ALA A 1038 59.63 46.03 -108.58
N PHE A 1039 59.79 44.72 -108.42
CA PHE A 1039 58.79 43.84 -107.81
C PHE A 1039 59.40 42.94 -106.74
N ARG A 1040 58.70 42.74 -105.62
CA ARG A 1040 59.11 41.79 -104.57
C ARG A 1040 57.95 40.89 -104.16
N ILE A 1041 58.26 39.66 -103.74
CA ILE A 1041 57.28 38.67 -103.30
C ILE A 1041 57.62 38.13 -101.91
N ARG A 1042 56.60 37.78 -101.13
CA ARG A 1042 56.76 36.87 -99.98
C ARG A 1042 55.65 35.83 -99.97
N VAL A 1043 55.85 34.79 -99.18
CA VAL A 1043 54.84 33.77 -98.90
C VAL A 1043 54.55 33.72 -97.41
N SER A 1044 53.31 33.36 -97.05
CA SER A 1044 52.92 33.05 -95.67
C SER A 1044 52.13 31.75 -95.61
N ASP A 1045 52.44 30.95 -94.60
CA ASP A 1045 51.95 29.59 -94.32
C ASP A 1045 51.29 29.60 -92.94
N GLU A 1046 50.28 28.77 -92.72
CA GLU A 1046 49.61 28.65 -91.41
C GLU A 1046 50.51 28.02 -90.34
N ARG A 1047 51.43 27.14 -90.74
CA ARG A 1047 52.36 26.45 -89.82
C ARG A 1047 53.60 27.27 -89.50
N GLY A 1048 54.27 27.79 -90.52
CA GLY A 1048 55.52 28.57 -90.39
C GLY A 1048 55.32 30.09 -90.24
N GLY A 1049 54.11 30.61 -90.45
CA GLY A 1049 53.82 32.03 -90.39
C GLY A 1049 54.27 32.81 -91.63
N ARG A 1050 54.66 34.08 -91.46
CA ARG A 1050 55.01 34.98 -92.57
C ARG A 1050 56.50 34.91 -92.88
N GLY A 1051 56.84 34.42 -94.07
CA GLY A 1051 58.20 34.46 -94.61
C GLY A 1051 58.69 35.89 -94.90
N PRO A 1052 60.02 36.08 -95.02
CA PRO A 1052 60.61 37.36 -95.40
C PRO A 1052 60.29 37.70 -96.87
N TRP A 1053 60.60 38.93 -97.27
CA TRP A 1053 60.50 39.36 -98.67
C TRP A 1053 61.66 38.81 -99.51
N SER A 1054 61.40 38.54 -100.79
CA SER A 1054 62.43 38.35 -101.81
C SER A 1054 63.22 39.63 -102.04
N GLU A 1055 64.40 39.48 -102.63
CA GLU A 1055 65.05 40.59 -103.31
C GLU A 1055 64.15 41.18 -104.42
N PRO A 1056 64.29 42.48 -104.76
CA PRO A 1056 63.54 43.10 -105.85
C PRO A 1056 63.97 42.58 -107.23
N LEU A 1057 63.00 42.18 -108.03
CA LEU A 1057 63.14 41.95 -109.47
C LEU A 1057 62.79 43.22 -110.23
N ASP A 1058 63.75 43.83 -110.92
CA ASP A 1058 63.49 44.91 -111.87
C ASP A 1058 63.07 44.35 -113.24
N ALA A 1059 62.00 44.92 -113.82
CA ALA A 1059 61.50 44.56 -115.14
C ALA A 1059 60.93 45.78 -115.87
N ALA A 1060 61.22 45.91 -117.17
CA ALA A 1060 60.84 47.06 -117.99
C ALA A 1060 59.82 46.72 -119.09
N THR A 1061 58.98 47.70 -119.40
CA THR A 1061 58.10 47.68 -120.59
C THR A 1061 58.87 48.11 -121.85
N ILE A 1062 58.40 47.66 -123.02
CA ILE A 1062 58.98 48.02 -124.33
C ILE A 1062 58.35 49.31 -124.89
N ALA A 1063 58.99 49.93 -125.88
CA ALA A 1063 58.50 51.13 -126.57
C ALA A 1063 57.55 50.81 -127.74
N ALA A 1064 56.73 51.79 -128.16
CA ALA A 1064 55.78 51.68 -129.26
C ALA A 1064 56.40 51.99 -130.66
N PRO A 1065 55.88 51.37 -131.75
CA PRO A 1065 56.30 51.66 -133.14
C PRO A 1065 55.97 53.10 -133.60
N PRO A 1066 56.68 53.64 -134.61
CA PRO A 1066 56.48 55.00 -135.12
C PRO A 1066 55.28 55.13 -136.10
N PRO A 1067 54.71 56.34 -136.25
CA PRO A 1067 53.66 56.62 -137.23
C PRO A 1067 54.20 56.73 -138.67
N ALA A 1068 53.29 56.67 -139.66
CA ALA A 1068 53.65 56.74 -141.08
C ALA A 1068 53.92 58.19 -141.56
N PRO A 1069 54.97 58.43 -142.38
CA PRO A 1069 55.24 59.73 -142.99
C PRO A 1069 54.27 60.06 -144.14
N ARG A 1070 54.36 61.28 -144.68
CA ARG A 1070 53.56 61.75 -145.83
C ARG A 1070 54.12 61.29 -147.19
N ALA A 1071 53.37 61.54 -148.26
CA ALA A 1071 53.78 61.23 -149.63
C ALA A 1071 54.92 62.16 -150.08
N PRO A 1072 55.97 61.67 -150.77
CA PRO A 1072 57.11 62.49 -151.15
C PRO A 1072 56.78 63.46 -152.30
N ALA A 1073 57.20 64.72 -152.19
CA ALA A 1073 57.12 65.72 -153.25
C ALA A 1073 58.22 65.50 -154.31
N LEU A 1074 57.86 65.58 -155.60
CA LEU A 1074 58.75 65.23 -156.72
C LEU A 1074 58.97 66.43 -157.66
N GLN A 1075 60.21 66.69 -158.08
CA GLN A 1075 60.60 67.78 -158.99
C GLN A 1075 61.57 67.30 -160.08
N LEU A 1076 61.53 67.90 -161.28
CA LEU A 1076 62.36 67.52 -162.44
C LEU A 1076 63.45 68.57 -162.75
N PRO A 1077 64.68 68.45 -162.20
CA PRO A 1077 65.79 69.33 -162.53
C PRO A 1077 66.44 69.04 -163.91
N GLY A 1078 66.10 67.93 -164.58
CA GLY A 1078 66.65 67.58 -165.89
C GLY A 1078 65.86 66.49 -166.63
N PRO A 1079 66.15 66.25 -167.92
CA PRO A 1079 65.32 65.43 -168.81
C PRO A 1079 65.33 63.91 -168.50
N ARG A 1080 66.12 63.44 -167.52
CA ARG A 1080 66.18 62.04 -167.05
C ARG A 1080 66.46 61.91 -165.54
N CYS A 1081 66.16 62.95 -164.74
CA CYS A 1081 66.39 62.92 -163.31
C CYS A 1081 65.33 63.71 -162.53
N ALA A 1082 65.02 63.25 -161.32
CA ALA A 1082 64.01 63.84 -160.44
C ALA A 1082 64.44 63.85 -158.97
N LEU A 1083 64.27 64.97 -158.28
CA LEU A 1083 64.44 65.05 -156.83
C LEU A 1083 63.14 64.64 -156.13
N ALA A 1084 63.23 63.74 -155.14
CA ALA A 1084 62.13 63.33 -154.27
C ALA A 1084 62.42 63.77 -152.83
N ALA A 1085 61.48 64.44 -152.15
CA ALA A 1085 61.66 64.93 -150.78
C ALA A 1085 60.42 64.69 -149.89
N TRP A 1086 60.60 64.52 -148.57
CA TRP A 1086 59.53 64.18 -147.62
C TRP A 1086 59.72 64.81 -146.23
N ASP A 1087 58.62 64.92 -145.48
CA ASP A 1087 58.63 65.45 -144.11
C ASP A 1087 59.37 64.52 -143.14
N ALA A 1088 60.08 65.11 -142.17
CA ALA A 1088 60.72 64.36 -141.08
C ALA A 1088 59.71 63.94 -139.99
N VAL A 1089 59.94 62.77 -139.40
CA VAL A 1089 59.32 62.22 -138.20
C VAL A 1089 60.43 62.02 -137.17
N ASP A 1090 60.20 62.43 -135.92
CA ASP A 1090 61.25 62.44 -134.88
C ASP A 1090 61.84 61.04 -134.62
N ASP A 1091 63.18 60.99 -134.53
CA ASP A 1091 64.01 59.81 -134.27
C ASP A 1091 63.73 58.60 -135.19
N ALA A 1092 63.44 58.85 -136.48
CA ALA A 1092 63.23 57.80 -137.48
C ALA A 1092 64.14 57.92 -138.71
N GLU A 1093 64.62 56.77 -139.20
CA GLU A 1093 65.26 56.62 -140.51
C GLU A 1093 64.22 56.35 -141.59
N TYR A 1094 64.55 56.67 -142.85
CA TYR A 1094 63.64 56.58 -143.98
C TYR A 1094 64.07 55.52 -144.98
N VAL A 1095 63.10 54.82 -145.57
CA VAL A 1095 63.32 53.94 -146.72
C VAL A 1095 62.46 54.41 -147.88
N LEU A 1096 63.08 54.85 -148.98
CA LEU A 1096 62.41 55.29 -150.20
C LEU A 1096 62.36 54.15 -151.22
N GLN A 1097 61.19 53.93 -151.81
CA GLN A 1097 61.00 52.99 -152.90
C GLN A 1097 60.43 53.68 -154.15
N CYS A 1098 60.95 53.31 -155.32
CA CYS A 1098 60.50 53.78 -156.62
C CYS A 1098 60.07 52.58 -157.50
N ALA A 1099 58.99 52.73 -158.25
CA ALA A 1099 58.50 51.79 -159.25
C ALA A 1099 58.24 52.52 -160.57
N ARG A 1100 58.39 51.85 -161.72
CA ARG A 1100 57.77 52.34 -162.97
C ARG A 1100 56.26 52.14 -162.84
N ALA A 1101 55.45 53.16 -163.15
CA ALA A 1101 54.00 53.13 -162.91
C ALA A 1101 53.26 52.04 -163.71
N LYS A 1102 53.85 51.58 -164.82
CA LYS A 1102 53.35 50.45 -165.62
C LYS A 1102 53.58 49.08 -164.97
N ASP A 1103 54.66 48.94 -164.19
CA ASP A 1103 55.13 47.66 -163.68
C ASP A 1103 54.84 47.49 -162.17
N VAL A 1104 54.72 48.61 -161.43
CA VAL A 1104 54.34 48.72 -160.00
C VAL A 1104 55.27 47.96 -159.02
N VAL A 1105 56.34 47.33 -159.51
CA VAL A 1105 57.39 46.71 -158.67
C VAL A 1105 58.24 47.80 -158.00
N TYR A 1106 57.89 48.14 -156.77
CA TYR A 1106 58.64 49.05 -155.91
C TYR A 1106 60.01 48.45 -155.54
N LYS A 1107 61.08 49.03 -156.10
CA LYS A 1107 62.46 48.77 -155.69
C LYS A 1107 62.90 49.83 -154.69
N GLN A 1108 63.63 49.41 -153.65
CA GLN A 1108 64.29 50.34 -152.75
C GLN A 1108 65.39 51.09 -153.50
N VAL A 1109 65.35 52.41 -153.42
CA VAL A 1109 66.27 53.33 -154.11
C VAL A 1109 67.07 54.18 -153.12
N TYR A 1110 66.57 54.36 -151.89
CA TYR A 1110 67.30 54.99 -150.79
C TYR A 1110 66.92 54.32 -149.46
N ALA A 1111 67.87 54.27 -148.53
CA ALA A 1111 67.60 54.11 -147.11
C ALA A 1111 68.63 54.91 -146.30
N GLY A 1112 68.17 55.64 -145.28
CA GLY A 1112 69.01 56.51 -144.46
C GLY A 1112 68.20 57.65 -143.80
N SER A 1113 68.88 58.56 -143.14
CA SER A 1113 68.27 59.64 -142.36
C SER A 1113 67.96 60.93 -143.14
N GLU A 1114 68.37 61.04 -144.41
CA GLU A 1114 68.10 62.25 -145.21
C GLU A 1114 66.64 62.29 -145.68
N THR A 1115 66.10 63.49 -145.82
CA THR A 1115 64.71 63.77 -146.21
C THR A 1115 64.53 64.06 -147.70
N GLN A 1116 65.58 63.93 -148.50
CA GLN A 1116 65.53 64.15 -149.95
C GLN A 1116 66.56 63.30 -150.70
N PHE A 1117 66.21 62.83 -151.90
CA PHE A 1117 67.03 61.94 -152.72
C PHE A 1117 66.79 62.17 -154.23
N VAL A 1118 67.85 62.11 -155.04
CA VAL A 1118 67.75 62.26 -156.51
C VAL A 1118 67.64 60.90 -157.19
N LEU A 1119 66.56 60.70 -157.94
CA LEU A 1119 66.35 59.59 -158.84
C LEU A 1119 66.97 59.92 -160.20
N GLU A 1120 68.03 59.22 -160.59
CA GLU A 1120 68.73 59.40 -161.87
C GLU A 1120 68.36 58.31 -162.89
N GLU A 1121 68.92 58.41 -164.11
CA GLU A 1121 68.74 57.48 -165.25
C GLU A 1121 67.29 57.21 -165.71
N LEU A 1122 66.34 58.06 -165.34
CA LEU A 1122 64.92 57.86 -165.64
C LEU A 1122 64.63 57.85 -167.16
N GLU A 1123 63.88 56.85 -167.62
CA GLU A 1123 63.47 56.76 -169.02
C GLU A 1123 62.54 57.92 -169.45
N ALA A 1124 62.95 58.65 -170.49
CA ALA A 1124 62.15 59.71 -171.10
C ALA A 1124 60.86 59.14 -171.74
N GLY A 1125 59.71 59.73 -171.41
CA GLY A 1125 58.38 59.25 -171.80
C GLY A 1125 57.74 58.25 -170.83
N ALA A 1126 58.37 57.95 -169.68
CA ALA A 1126 57.85 57.02 -168.68
C ALA A 1126 57.27 57.72 -167.44
N GLU A 1127 56.28 57.08 -166.81
CA GLU A 1127 55.73 57.47 -165.51
C GLU A 1127 56.30 56.55 -164.40
N TYR A 1128 56.58 57.14 -163.23
CA TYR A 1128 57.12 56.47 -162.03
C TYR A 1128 56.28 56.80 -160.77
N LEU A 1129 56.34 55.92 -159.78
CA LEU A 1129 55.67 56.01 -158.48
C LEU A 1129 56.69 55.94 -157.35
N VAL A 1130 56.64 56.85 -156.38
CA VAL A 1130 57.64 56.97 -155.30
C VAL A 1130 56.97 57.05 -153.92
N ARG A 1131 57.42 56.27 -152.93
CA ARG A 1131 56.87 56.24 -151.56
C ARG A 1131 57.96 56.04 -150.50
N VAL A 1132 57.69 56.43 -149.25
CA VAL A 1132 58.64 56.33 -148.12
C VAL A 1132 58.02 55.70 -146.87
N CYS A 1133 58.79 55.00 -146.03
CA CYS A 1133 58.38 54.66 -144.65
C CYS A 1133 59.38 55.19 -143.63
N ALA A 1134 58.94 55.29 -142.36
CA ALA A 1134 59.76 55.68 -141.22
C ALA A 1134 60.04 54.46 -140.33
N VAL A 1135 61.26 54.32 -139.83
CA VAL A 1135 61.72 53.19 -138.99
C VAL A 1135 62.39 53.75 -137.74
N ARG A 1136 61.96 53.31 -136.54
CA ARG A 1136 62.54 53.75 -135.26
C ARG A 1136 63.02 52.54 -134.47
N SER A 1137 64.31 52.54 -134.10
CA SER A 1137 64.94 51.48 -133.30
C SER A 1137 64.69 50.05 -133.82
N GLY A 1138 64.71 49.88 -135.14
CA GLY A 1138 64.44 48.59 -135.82
C GLY A 1138 62.95 48.21 -135.95
N LEU A 1139 62.03 48.97 -135.35
CA LEU A 1139 60.58 48.81 -135.56
C LEU A 1139 60.14 49.68 -136.73
N ALA A 1140 59.79 49.04 -137.85
CA ALA A 1140 59.28 49.73 -139.03
C ALA A 1140 57.84 50.21 -138.81
N GLY A 1141 57.59 51.49 -139.07
CA GLY A 1141 56.25 52.06 -139.21
C GLY A 1141 55.62 51.70 -140.55
N ALA A 1142 54.37 52.15 -140.76
CA ALA A 1142 53.68 51.92 -142.02
C ALA A 1142 54.22 52.82 -143.15
N TRP A 1143 54.06 52.37 -144.40
CA TRP A 1143 54.47 53.08 -145.61
C TRP A 1143 53.53 54.24 -145.95
N SER A 1144 54.08 55.32 -146.50
CA SER A 1144 53.34 56.46 -147.01
C SER A 1144 52.67 56.18 -148.36
N ALA A 1145 51.72 57.05 -148.74
CA ALA A 1145 51.10 57.03 -150.05
C ALA A 1145 52.11 57.39 -151.16
N ALA A 1146 51.97 56.76 -152.33
CA ALA A 1146 52.91 56.96 -153.43
C ALA A 1146 52.59 58.19 -154.28
N ALA A 1147 53.58 59.05 -154.49
CA ALA A 1147 53.52 60.18 -155.42
C ALA A 1147 53.88 59.76 -156.85
N ARG A 1148 53.41 60.53 -157.84
CA ARG A 1148 53.55 60.24 -159.27
C ARG A 1148 54.50 61.22 -159.98
N LEU A 1149 55.25 60.72 -160.95
CA LEU A 1149 56.22 61.48 -161.74
C LEU A 1149 56.15 61.07 -163.22
N LEU A 1150 55.98 62.03 -164.13
CA LEU A 1150 56.00 61.80 -165.58
C LEU A 1150 57.23 62.48 -166.20
N VAL A 1151 58.10 61.72 -166.86
CA VAL A 1151 59.31 62.26 -167.51
C VAL A 1151 59.01 62.57 -168.98
N PRO A 1152 59.21 63.81 -169.47
CA PRO A 1152 58.92 64.17 -170.86
C PRO A 1152 59.90 63.53 -171.86
N ALA A 1153 59.49 63.43 -173.13
CA ALA A 1153 60.30 62.90 -174.24
C ALA A 1153 60.53 63.96 -175.32
N GLY A 1154 61.67 63.94 -176.02
CA GLY A 1154 61.96 64.91 -177.07
C GLY A 1154 63.17 64.63 -177.97
N ALA A 1155 62.98 64.92 -179.25
CA ALA A 1155 63.99 65.18 -180.29
C ALA A 1155 63.38 66.30 -181.16
N ALA A 1156 63.99 67.46 -181.31
CA ALA A 1156 65.20 67.76 -182.10
C ALA A 1156 64.95 67.78 -183.62
N ALA A 1157 65.41 68.85 -184.28
CA ALA A 1157 65.31 69.03 -185.73
C ALA A 1157 66.70 69.35 -186.33
N ALA A 1158 66.88 68.96 -187.60
CA ALA A 1158 68.09 69.11 -188.41
C ALA A 1158 69.31 68.24 -188.04
N CYS A 1159 70.14 67.98 -189.07
CA CYS A 1159 71.42 67.27 -189.00
C CYS A 1159 72.54 68.21 -188.50
N GLY A 1160 73.71 67.75 -188.05
CA GLY A 1160 74.20 66.38 -187.86
C GLY A 1160 75.72 66.28 -188.08
N GLY A 1161 76.33 65.16 -187.68
CA GLY A 1161 77.69 64.76 -188.11
C GLY A 1161 78.90 65.39 -187.41
N ARG A 1162 79.71 64.54 -186.76
CA ARG A 1162 81.19 64.63 -186.59
C ARG A 1162 81.73 66.00 -186.08
N GLY A 1163 82.11 66.20 -184.81
CA GLY A 1163 82.48 65.24 -183.76
C GLY A 1163 84.01 65.05 -183.66
N ARG A 1164 84.66 65.80 -182.76
CA ARG A 1164 85.98 65.50 -182.16
C ARG A 1164 85.99 65.97 -180.69
N ARG A 1165 86.86 65.36 -179.87
CA ARG A 1165 86.90 65.47 -178.40
C ARG A 1165 87.96 66.46 -177.89
N ALA A 1166 87.98 66.66 -176.56
CA ALA A 1166 88.95 67.35 -175.70
C ALA A 1166 88.65 68.85 -175.47
N ARG A 1167 88.85 69.43 -174.27
CA ARG A 1167 89.36 68.86 -172.98
C ARG A 1167 88.87 69.73 -171.80
N CYS A 1168 88.36 69.15 -170.72
CA CYS A 1168 88.22 69.78 -169.39
C CYS A 1168 88.14 68.70 -168.28
N SER A 1169 88.47 69.06 -167.04
CA SER A 1169 88.64 68.17 -165.88
C SER A 1169 87.45 68.30 -164.88
N ARG A 1170 87.05 67.33 -164.03
CA ARG A 1170 87.75 66.56 -162.96
C ARG A 1170 88.55 67.46 -162.00
N ALA A 1171 88.55 67.28 -160.68
CA ALA A 1171 87.69 66.57 -159.69
C ALA A 1171 87.95 67.25 -158.32
N THR A 1172 87.23 67.08 -157.21
CA THR A 1172 86.19 66.12 -156.78
C THR A 1172 85.21 66.84 -155.82
N TRP A 1173 84.02 66.29 -155.55
CA TRP A 1173 83.02 66.88 -154.65
C TRP A 1173 83.04 66.24 -153.25
N ARG A 1174 82.59 67.01 -152.23
CA ARG A 1174 81.83 66.65 -151.00
C ARG A 1174 82.29 65.44 -150.13
N CYS A 1175 81.90 65.33 -148.86
CA CYS A 1175 80.91 66.12 -148.09
C CYS A 1175 81.56 67.10 -147.12
#